data_AF-A0A935Z387-F1
#
_entry.id   AF-A0A935Z387-F1
#
_cell.length_a   1.000
_cell.length_b   1.000
_cell.length_c   1.000
_cell.angle_alpha   90.00
_cell.angle_beta   90.00
_cell.angle_gamma   90.00
#
_symmetry.space_group_name_H-M   'P 1'
#
loop_
_entity.id
_entity.type
_entity.pdbx_description
1 polymer ?
#
loop_
_entity_poly.entity_id
_entity_poly.type
_entity_poly.pdbx_seq_one_letter_code
_entity_poly.pdbx_strand_id
1 'polypeptide(L)'
;MKRFVGLGLVVSVSVALASFACSSDPTVTDDAGTSPTGTGTSTSQPPGPACTTDSECDGGTCQNGACSNASRIDGKKNGDETDVDCGGKTAPRCGAGKACLQQADCDSLPCTGGVCKKSSPDDGVQNNDETDVDCGGLAAKKCEDGKTCANGRDCASGVCRAFVCRAPTITDGVKNGDETYIDCGGTLAPACKAGESCAVARDCESGVCNQTTKACAPAYTTDGVKNGTETDIDCGGPSAPVCAAGKTCAVGGDCDSGFCSLDGGSLKCEPRKAGRKDGDETDVDCGGTVAPKCAAEKSCAADRDCASNACSSAKKCLEGPSCRPVLGGQTCGTGDVGGAGVAHESCCKSIQVPGYTDPRQPGKTVWLDKYEITSGRMRAFVAAVQAAQGSPNIKGYMAANRPARWVNGWENALPATAEGQTETFTVQNPTVDLLYPGQDKYLTNRTQTTWSVASGTFNFRPGLYFSLMTPGATFFPEYVTQAGVGWPTNDYAVTHNQNCSTTAGSYGYGTYYFPDAVAMQYTGGRRFFTQDQMDVKSINCVSFAMLTAFCAWDGGQLATQEVWDTVSGNGSRLGGAPSCANGINAGADGSNRCDGLQGRALVYYYPPDGGNTYDGSARIAPPGRVPADEVIMPGAAEGWRDMKGNVMEAVLLPDNTFTYKGYGHGWSSVTHHRNQISTPRMMAGAFGARCMRFK
;
A
#
# COMPACT_ATOMS: atom_id res chain seq x y z
N MET A 1 19.38 18.88 24.64
CA MET A 1 18.95 18.98 26.07
C MET A 1 17.53 18.44 26.12
N LYS A 2 17.08 17.37 26.81
CA LYS A 2 17.50 16.44 27.89
C LYS A 2 17.14 15.00 27.39
N ARG A 3 18.00 13.96 27.30
CA ARG A 3 18.62 13.01 28.27
C ARG A 3 17.67 12.09 29.09
N PHE A 4 17.71 10.77 28.75
CA PHE A 4 17.83 9.51 29.57
C PHE A 4 16.68 9.12 30.56
N VAL A 5 16.24 7.86 30.80
CA VAL A 5 16.83 6.49 30.88
C VAL A 5 15.75 5.37 30.73
N GLY A 6 16.13 4.19 30.19
CA GLY A 6 15.69 2.85 30.65
C GLY A 6 14.64 2.12 29.81
N LEU A 7 14.63 0.80 29.61
CA LEU A 7 15.55 -0.31 29.86
C LEU A 7 15.01 -1.47 28.98
N GLY A 8 15.87 -2.19 28.26
CA GLY A 8 15.45 -3.33 27.43
C GLY A 8 15.15 -4.57 28.27
N LEU A 9 14.16 -5.37 27.84
CA LEU A 9 14.02 -6.75 28.29
C LEU A 9 13.70 -7.63 27.08
N VAL A 10 14.70 -8.42 26.70
CA VAL A 10 14.63 -9.51 25.71
C VAL A 10 14.18 -10.75 26.47
N VAL A 11 13.06 -11.37 26.08
CA VAL A 11 12.61 -12.64 26.65
C VAL A 11 13.32 -13.78 25.91
N SER A 12 14.40 -14.27 26.51
CA SER A 12 15.10 -15.48 26.12
C SER A 12 14.40 -16.69 26.77
N VAL A 13 13.83 -17.59 25.97
CA VAL A 13 13.39 -18.91 26.44
C VAL A 13 14.58 -19.85 26.32
N SER A 14 15.28 -20.07 27.43
CA SER A 14 16.39 -21.02 27.53
C SER A 14 15.86 -22.40 27.90
N VAL A 15 16.09 -23.35 26.99
CA VAL A 15 15.95 -24.79 27.18
C VAL A 15 16.99 -25.23 28.23
N ALA A 16 16.52 -25.77 29.36
CA ALA A 16 17.37 -26.41 30.35
C ALA A 16 17.49 -27.90 30.03
N LEU A 17 18.62 -28.29 29.42
CA LEU A 17 19.12 -29.67 29.44
C LEU A 17 19.72 -29.94 30.83
N ALA A 18 19.16 -30.91 31.56
CA ALA A 18 19.82 -31.52 32.70
C ALA A 18 20.12 -32.98 32.35
N SER A 19 21.38 -33.24 32.05
CA SER A 19 21.98 -34.57 31.97
C SER A 19 22.36 -35.02 33.38
N PHE A 20 21.95 -36.23 33.78
CA PHE A 20 22.59 -36.96 34.86
C PHE A 20 22.56 -38.45 34.54
N ALA A 21 23.74 -39.04 34.37
CA ALA A 21 23.97 -40.48 34.35
C ALA A 21 25.20 -40.79 35.22
N CYS A 22 25.09 -41.91 35.94
CA CYS A 22 26.09 -42.66 36.72
C CYS A 22 26.67 -42.04 38.00
N SER A 23 26.39 -42.71 39.14
CA SER A 23 27.41 -43.06 40.13
C SER A 23 27.08 -44.41 40.77
N SER A 24 28.10 -45.24 40.84
CA SER A 24 28.25 -46.57 41.44
C SER A 24 28.41 -46.54 42.98
N ASP A 25 27.77 -47.50 43.66
CA ASP A 25 28.25 -48.46 44.71
C ASP A 25 29.20 -47.99 45.86
N PRO A 26 29.51 -48.81 46.90
CA PRO A 26 28.76 -49.71 47.79
C PRO A 26 28.91 -49.30 49.28
N THR A 27 28.23 -49.99 50.22
CA THR A 27 28.75 -50.12 51.61
C THR A 27 28.48 -51.49 52.21
N VAL A 28 29.58 -52.21 52.46
CA VAL A 28 29.77 -53.34 53.38
C VAL A 28 30.57 -52.83 54.58
N THR A 29 30.33 -53.40 55.77
CA THR A 29 31.30 -53.49 56.89
C THR A 29 31.06 -54.86 57.54
N ASP A 30 31.91 -55.87 57.32
CA ASP A 30 33.17 -56.21 58.02
C ASP A 30 33.01 -56.46 59.52
N ASP A 31 33.30 -57.70 59.94
CA ASP A 31 34.35 -57.92 60.94
C ASP A 31 34.96 -59.33 60.90
N ALA A 32 36.24 -59.40 61.25
CA ALA A 32 37.17 -60.48 60.96
C ALA A 32 37.52 -61.39 62.16
N GLY A 33 37.84 -62.65 61.85
CA GLY A 33 38.97 -63.41 62.41
C GLY A 33 38.91 -63.92 63.86
N THR A 34 38.97 -65.24 64.04
CA THR A 34 40.13 -65.97 64.64
C THR A 34 39.80 -67.45 64.92
N SER A 35 40.79 -68.32 64.75
CA SER A 35 40.82 -69.72 65.20
C SER A 35 41.16 -69.81 66.69
N PRO A 36 40.71 -70.85 67.41
CA PRO A 36 41.71 -71.73 68.01
C PRO A 36 41.40 -73.23 67.94
N THR A 37 42.49 -73.98 68.10
CA THR A 37 42.67 -75.40 68.41
C THR A 37 42.01 -75.85 69.73
N GLY A 38 41.59 -77.12 69.84
CA GLY A 38 41.46 -77.79 71.15
C GLY A 38 40.47 -78.95 71.25
N THR A 39 40.96 -80.16 70.95
CA THR A 39 40.75 -81.46 71.65
C THR A 39 39.50 -81.71 72.52
N GLY A 40 38.80 -82.83 72.29
CA GLY A 40 37.98 -83.47 73.35
C GLY A 40 36.86 -84.41 72.89
N THR A 41 37.25 -85.64 72.56
CA THR A 41 36.51 -86.92 72.60
C THR A 41 35.09 -87.01 73.20
N SER A 42 34.27 -87.83 72.51
CA SER A 42 33.43 -88.92 73.04
C SER A 42 31.89 -88.77 72.96
N THR A 43 31.34 -89.61 72.07
CA THR A 43 30.10 -90.41 72.22
C THR A 43 28.75 -89.72 72.38
N SER A 44 27.87 -89.89 71.39
CA SER A 44 26.82 -90.95 71.45
C SER A 44 25.90 -90.92 70.22
N GLN A 45 26.01 -91.95 69.41
CA GLN A 45 24.97 -92.43 68.48
C GLN A 45 23.85 -93.10 69.30
N PRO A 46 22.60 -93.10 68.80
CA PRO A 46 21.95 -94.38 68.49
C PRO A 46 21.42 -94.43 67.04
N PRO A 47 21.21 -95.63 66.48
CA PRO A 47 21.41 -95.92 65.06
C PRO A 47 20.14 -95.78 64.20
N GLY A 48 20.28 -95.19 63.00
CA GLY A 48 19.44 -95.52 61.84
C GLY A 48 20.05 -96.73 61.11
N PRO A 49 19.24 -97.61 60.50
CA PRO A 49 19.63 -98.99 60.21
C PRO A 49 20.76 -99.03 59.17
N ALA A 50 21.72 -99.92 59.41
CA ALA A 50 22.69 -100.28 58.38
C ALA A 50 21.92 -100.83 57.16
N CYS A 51 22.22 -100.30 55.98
CA CYS A 51 21.69 -100.81 54.73
C CYS A 51 22.79 -101.57 53.98
N THR A 52 22.39 -102.58 53.22
CA THR A 52 23.22 -103.35 52.29
C THR A 52 22.70 -103.22 50.85
N THR A 53 21.44 -102.80 50.69
CA THR A 53 20.79 -102.56 49.41
C THR A 53 19.91 -101.32 49.49
N ASP A 54 19.69 -100.65 48.35
CA ASP A 54 18.87 -99.43 48.27
C ASP A 54 17.43 -99.64 48.77
N SER A 55 16.91 -100.87 48.73
CA SER A 55 15.56 -101.23 49.21
C SER A 55 15.37 -101.13 50.73
N GLU A 56 16.45 -100.98 51.50
CA GLU A 56 16.40 -100.89 52.97
C GLU A 56 16.36 -99.43 53.47
N CYS A 57 16.36 -98.46 52.53
CA CYS A 57 16.29 -97.04 52.81
C CYS A 57 14.96 -96.47 52.31
N ASP A 58 14.07 -96.06 53.22
CA ASP A 58 12.79 -95.39 52.90
C ASP A 58 13.07 -94.08 52.14
N GLY A 59 13.16 -94.18 50.81
CA GLY A 59 13.37 -93.06 49.89
C GLY A 59 14.83 -92.62 49.68
N GLY A 60 15.83 -93.47 49.96
CA GLY A 60 17.26 -93.10 49.86
C GLY A 60 18.14 -94.14 49.16
N THR A 61 19.36 -93.74 48.81
CA THR A 61 20.37 -94.68 48.25
C THR A 61 21.24 -95.20 49.39
N CYS A 62 21.57 -96.49 49.36
CA CYS A 62 22.47 -97.08 50.33
C CYS A 62 23.92 -96.78 49.94
N GLN A 63 24.52 -95.75 50.52
CA GLN A 63 25.91 -95.40 50.29
C GLN A 63 26.76 -95.66 51.53
N ASN A 64 27.81 -96.46 51.37
CA ASN A 64 28.75 -96.79 52.45
C ASN A 64 28.09 -97.35 53.72
N GLY A 65 27.02 -98.13 53.56
CA GLY A 65 26.32 -98.78 54.67
C GLY A 65 25.36 -97.89 55.45
N ALA A 66 25.08 -96.67 54.97
CA ALA A 66 24.11 -95.75 55.56
C ALA A 66 23.18 -95.15 54.49
N CYS A 67 21.91 -94.95 54.86
CA CYS A 67 20.93 -94.31 53.99
C CYS A 67 21.23 -92.80 53.82
N SER A 68 21.36 -92.32 52.59
CA SER A 68 21.43 -90.88 52.26
C SER A 68 20.04 -90.35 51.89
N ASN A 69 19.70 -89.14 52.36
CA ASN A 69 18.42 -88.47 52.01
C ASN A 69 18.36 -88.19 50.50
N ALA A 70 17.17 -88.39 49.90
CA ALA A 70 16.85 -88.11 48.50
C ALA A 70 17.34 -86.73 48.03
N SER A 71 18.00 -86.69 46.87
CA SER A 71 18.47 -85.45 46.23
C SER A 71 17.57 -85.10 45.05
N ARG A 72 17.06 -83.87 45.01
CA ARG A 72 15.99 -83.38 44.10
C ARG A 72 16.39 -83.20 42.61
N ILE A 73 17.50 -83.80 42.22
CA ILE A 73 18.12 -83.78 40.87
C ILE A 73 19.04 -85.01 40.70
N ASP A 74 18.71 -86.13 41.36
CA ASP A 74 19.55 -87.33 41.42
C ASP A 74 19.27 -88.37 40.32
N GLY A 75 18.39 -88.04 39.37
CA GLY A 75 18.03 -88.91 38.25
C GLY A 75 16.99 -89.97 38.62
N LYS A 76 16.40 -89.93 39.82
CA LYS A 76 15.40 -90.89 40.29
C LYS A 76 14.16 -90.14 40.81
N LYS A 77 12.97 -90.63 40.47
CA LYS A 77 11.71 -90.15 41.06
C LYS A 77 11.61 -90.62 42.52
N ASN A 78 11.99 -89.77 43.47
CA ASN A 78 11.95 -90.06 44.90
C ASN A 78 11.40 -88.85 45.70
N GLY A 79 11.23 -88.99 47.02
CA GLY A 79 10.64 -87.91 47.83
C GLY A 79 9.20 -87.57 47.44
N ASP A 80 8.90 -86.27 47.24
CA ASP A 80 7.60 -85.75 46.82
C ASP A 80 7.49 -85.46 45.31
N GLU A 81 8.46 -85.91 44.52
CA GLU A 81 8.52 -85.69 43.07
C GLU A 81 7.41 -86.41 42.31
N THR A 82 6.83 -85.73 41.31
CA THR A 82 5.77 -86.32 40.48
C THR A 82 6.28 -86.90 39.17
N ASP A 83 7.48 -86.50 38.72
CA ASP A 83 8.30 -87.18 37.71
C ASP A 83 9.78 -87.11 38.13
N VAL A 84 10.67 -87.82 37.44
CA VAL A 84 12.11 -87.85 37.76
C VAL A 84 12.67 -86.43 37.85
N ASP A 85 13.12 -86.04 39.04
CA ASP A 85 13.75 -84.75 39.38
C ASP A 85 12.84 -83.52 39.22
N CYS A 86 11.51 -83.68 39.19
CA CYS A 86 10.58 -82.56 39.08
C CYS A 86 9.18 -82.80 39.68
N GLY A 87 8.49 -81.70 39.98
CA GLY A 87 7.14 -81.69 40.54
C GLY A 87 7.10 -81.96 42.05
N GLY A 88 5.93 -81.83 42.66
CA GLY A 88 5.81 -81.77 44.11
C GLY A 88 6.11 -80.36 44.66
N LYS A 89 6.29 -80.25 45.98
CA LYS A 89 6.51 -78.95 46.64
C LYS A 89 7.97 -78.51 46.60
N THR A 90 8.90 -79.46 46.53
CA THR A 90 10.31 -79.16 46.82
C THR A 90 11.25 -79.24 45.61
N ALA A 91 10.86 -79.92 44.53
CA ALA A 91 11.60 -80.02 43.28
C ALA A 91 11.18 -78.92 42.29
N PRO A 92 12.01 -78.58 41.28
CA PRO A 92 11.59 -77.68 40.20
C PRO A 92 10.35 -78.24 39.49
N ARG A 93 9.55 -77.37 38.89
CA ARG A 93 8.36 -77.81 38.17
C ARG A 93 8.73 -78.61 36.92
N CYS A 94 7.85 -79.50 36.54
CA CYS A 94 7.99 -80.39 35.42
C CYS A 94 7.65 -79.71 34.09
N GLY A 95 8.53 -79.90 33.10
CA GLY A 95 8.29 -79.49 31.72
C GLY A 95 7.18 -80.32 31.04
N ALA A 96 6.76 -79.90 29.84
CA ALA A 96 5.70 -80.58 29.09
C ALA A 96 6.02 -82.06 28.81
N GLY A 97 5.02 -82.94 28.99
CA GLY A 97 5.12 -84.39 28.78
C GLY A 97 5.56 -85.19 30.01
N LYS A 98 5.90 -84.53 31.12
CA LYS A 98 6.29 -85.15 32.39
C LYS A 98 5.09 -85.42 33.31
N ALA A 99 5.19 -86.41 34.18
CA ALA A 99 4.14 -86.81 35.11
C ALA A 99 3.90 -85.77 36.23
N CYS A 100 2.63 -85.61 36.60
CA CYS A 100 2.19 -84.63 37.60
C CYS A 100 0.97 -85.15 38.37
N LEU A 101 0.72 -84.61 39.57
CA LEU A 101 -0.45 -84.92 40.40
C LEU A 101 -1.35 -83.70 40.61
N GLN A 102 -0.80 -82.49 40.51
CA GLN A 102 -1.49 -81.22 40.69
C GLN A 102 -0.90 -80.16 39.76
N GLN A 103 -1.65 -79.08 39.52
CA GLN A 103 -1.25 -78.04 38.57
C GLN A 103 0.12 -77.40 38.89
N ALA A 104 0.40 -77.20 40.18
CA ALA A 104 1.64 -76.61 40.66
C ALA A 104 2.90 -77.43 40.32
N ASP A 105 2.73 -78.71 39.96
CA ASP A 105 3.83 -79.58 39.56
C ASP A 105 4.34 -79.26 38.16
N CYS A 106 3.58 -78.54 37.32
CA CYS A 106 3.90 -78.28 35.93
C CYS A 106 4.35 -76.83 35.71
N ASP A 107 5.42 -76.63 34.93
CA ASP A 107 5.89 -75.28 34.56
C ASP A 107 4.81 -74.49 33.81
N SER A 108 4.03 -75.18 32.99
CA SER A 108 2.91 -74.63 32.24
C SER A 108 1.65 -74.41 33.10
N LEU A 109 1.55 -75.01 34.28
CA LEU A 109 0.36 -75.15 35.15
C LEU A 109 -0.62 -76.30 34.84
N PRO A 110 -1.14 -76.59 33.63
CA PRO A 110 -2.14 -77.63 33.48
C PRO A 110 -1.54 -79.03 33.60
N CYS A 111 -1.90 -79.72 34.70
CA CYS A 111 -1.71 -81.15 34.90
C CYS A 111 -2.97 -81.92 34.46
N THR A 112 -3.01 -82.41 33.23
CA THR A 112 -4.22 -83.04 32.65
C THR A 112 -3.95 -84.49 32.26
N GLY A 113 -4.67 -85.42 32.87
CA GLY A 113 -4.46 -86.85 32.68
C GLY A 113 -3.17 -87.36 33.33
N GLY A 114 -2.72 -86.72 34.41
CA GLY A 114 -1.49 -87.06 35.13
C GLY A 114 -0.20 -86.66 34.41
N VAL A 115 -0.29 -85.82 33.37
CA VAL A 115 0.86 -85.36 32.58
C VAL A 115 0.78 -83.85 32.34
N CYS A 116 1.91 -83.14 32.49
CA CYS A 116 2.05 -81.72 32.20
C CYS A 116 1.83 -81.45 30.72
N LYS A 117 0.84 -80.61 30.39
CA LYS A 117 0.59 -80.22 29.00
C LYS A 117 1.53 -79.09 28.58
N LYS A 118 1.88 -79.04 27.30
CA LYS A 118 2.52 -77.86 26.73
C LYS A 118 1.53 -76.71 26.85
N SER A 119 1.99 -75.57 27.36
CA SER A 119 1.16 -74.39 27.50
C SER A 119 0.64 -73.91 26.14
N SER A 120 -0.64 -73.56 26.07
CA SER A 120 -1.32 -73.03 24.88
C SER A 120 -2.07 -71.76 25.24
N PRO A 121 -2.23 -70.79 24.32
CA PRO A 121 -2.96 -69.53 24.58
C PRO A 121 -4.49 -69.66 24.73
N ASP A 122 -4.97 -70.89 24.95
CA ASP A 122 -6.37 -71.32 24.94
C ASP A 122 -6.57 -72.63 25.73
N ASP A 123 -5.72 -72.88 26.75
CA ASP A 123 -5.71 -74.12 27.54
C ASP A 123 -6.54 -74.06 28.85
N GLY A 124 -7.25 -72.96 29.10
CA GLY A 124 -8.17 -72.78 30.21
C GLY A 124 -7.53 -72.29 31.50
N VAL A 125 -6.24 -71.95 31.49
CA VAL A 125 -5.52 -71.42 32.67
C VAL A 125 -4.67 -70.23 32.29
N GLN A 126 -4.60 -69.23 33.18
CA GLN A 126 -3.72 -68.07 32.97
C GLN A 126 -2.25 -68.47 33.14
N ASN A 127 -1.54 -68.71 32.03
CA ASN A 127 -0.12 -69.08 32.01
C ASN A 127 0.67 -68.29 30.95
N ASN A 128 1.98 -68.53 30.86
CA ASN A 128 2.89 -67.75 29.99
C ASN A 128 2.78 -66.22 30.24
N ASP A 129 2.63 -65.44 29.16
CA ASP A 129 2.50 -63.99 29.16
C ASP A 129 1.03 -63.50 29.14
N GLU A 130 0.07 -64.40 29.39
CA GLU A 130 -1.35 -64.07 29.47
C GLU A 130 -1.70 -63.16 30.65
N THR A 131 -2.56 -62.19 30.41
CA THR A 131 -2.97 -61.21 31.43
C THR A 131 -4.32 -61.53 32.07
N ASP A 132 -5.11 -62.39 31.45
CA ASP A 132 -6.28 -63.08 32.02
C ASP A 132 -6.34 -64.49 31.38
N VAL A 133 -7.21 -65.37 31.88
CA VAL A 133 -7.32 -66.75 31.38
C VAL A 133 -7.60 -66.77 29.86
N ASP A 134 -6.67 -67.36 29.10
CA ASP A 134 -6.73 -67.54 27.64
C ASP A 134 -6.79 -66.23 26.84
N CYS A 135 -6.30 -65.12 27.39
CA CYS A 135 -6.22 -63.85 26.68
C CYS A 135 -5.14 -62.88 27.21
N GLY A 136 -4.74 -61.93 26.35
CA GLY A 136 -3.70 -60.96 26.65
C GLY A 136 -2.29 -61.50 26.43
N GLY A 137 -1.28 -60.64 26.57
CA GLY A 137 0.08 -60.99 26.17
C GLY A 137 0.25 -60.97 24.64
N LEU A 138 1.35 -61.56 24.17
CA LEU A 138 1.72 -61.61 22.76
C LEU A 138 1.12 -62.82 22.03
N ALA A 139 0.94 -63.93 22.74
CA ALA A 139 0.56 -65.20 22.12
C ALA A 139 -0.96 -65.46 22.11
N ALA A 140 -1.69 -64.97 23.11
CA ALA A 140 -3.14 -65.18 23.20
C ALA A 140 -3.94 -64.12 22.44
N LYS A 141 -5.22 -64.43 22.23
CA LYS A 141 -6.17 -63.43 21.69
C LYS A 141 -6.28 -62.26 22.65
N LYS A 142 -6.69 -61.10 22.15
CA LYS A 142 -6.99 -59.95 23.00
C LYS A 142 -8.19 -60.23 23.91
N CYS A 143 -8.10 -59.77 25.15
CA CYS A 143 -9.13 -59.86 26.16
C CYS A 143 -10.33 -58.96 25.86
N GLU A 144 -11.53 -59.49 26.12
CA GLU A 144 -12.79 -58.73 26.09
C GLU A 144 -12.90 -57.78 27.29
N ASP A 145 -13.89 -56.88 27.26
CA ASP A 145 -14.11 -55.92 28.33
C ASP A 145 -14.40 -56.63 29.68
N GLY A 146 -13.83 -56.09 30.76
CA GLY A 146 -13.95 -56.64 32.11
C GLY A 146 -12.88 -57.65 32.52
N LYS A 147 -12.04 -58.09 31.57
CA LYS A 147 -10.91 -59.01 31.81
C LYS A 147 -9.65 -58.28 32.28
N THR A 148 -8.76 -58.96 32.99
CA THR A 148 -7.50 -58.38 33.48
C THR A 148 -6.49 -58.14 32.36
N CYS A 149 -5.73 -57.05 32.49
CA CYS A 149 -4.75 -56.63 31.50
C CYS A 149 -3.54 -55.98 32.15
N ALA A 150 -2.38 -56.06 31.50
CA ALA A 150 -1.17 -55.35 31.89
C ALA A 150 -1.06 -54.01 31.15
N ASN A 151 -1.47 -53.97 29.88
CA ASN A 151 -1.47 -52.76 29.06
C ASN A 151 -2.53 -52.84 27.94
N GLY A 152 -2.70 -51.75 27.19
CA GLY A 152 -3.74 -51.66 26.16
C GLY A 152 -3.67 -52.73 25.06
N ARG A 153 -2.48 -53.31 24.78
CA ARG A 153 -2.34 -54.34 23.74
C ARG A 153 -3.08 -55.63 24.09
N ASP A 154 -3.26 -55.88 25.39
CA ASP A 154 -3.96 -57.06 25.89
C ASP A 154 -5.47 -56.97 25.63
N CYS A 155 -6.02 -55.77 25.44
CA CYS A 155 -7.46 -55.55 25.33
C CYS A 155 -7.93 -55.43 23.88
N ALA A 156 -9.08 -56.03 23.56
CA ALA A 156 -9.70 -55.92 22.24
C ALA A 156 -9.99 -54.45 21.87
N SER A 157 -10.43 -53.66 22.85
CA SER A 157 -10.64 -52.21 22.75
C SER A 157 -9.36 -51.37 22.67
N GLY A 158 -8.20 -51.95 23.03
CA GLY A 158 -6.96 -51.20 23.22
C GLY A 158 -6.86 -50.46 24.57
N VAL A 159 -7.90 -50.53 25.42
CA VAL A 159 -8.01 -49.72 26.65
C VAL A 159 -7.84 -50.61 27.88
N CYS A 160 -6.67 -50.52 28.50
CA CYS A 160 -6.41 -51.14 29.79
C CYS A 160 -6.37 -50.07 30.89
N ARG A 161 -7.41 -50.02 31.74
CA ARG A 161 -7.51 -48.99 32.79
C ARG A 161 -7.80 -49.63 34.13
N ALA A 162 -6.93 -49.31 35.10
CA ALA A 162 -6.91 -49.96 36.41
C ALA A 162 -6.80 -51.50 36.29
N PHE A 163 -5.89 -51.96 35.41
CA PHE A 163 -5.59 -53.37 35.16
C PHE A 163 -6.78 -54.20 34.62
N VAL A 164 -7.80 -53.54 34.05
CA VAL A 164 -8.97 -54.18 33.47
C VAL A 164 -9.28 -53.59 32.10
N CYS A 165 -9.60 -54.45 31.13
CA CYS A 165 -10.05 -54.03 29.80
C CYS A 165 -11.38 -53.28 29.88
N ARG A 166 -11.45 -52.12 29.24
CA ARG A 166 -12.65 -51.27 29.22
C ARG A 166 -13.17 -51.13 27.80
N ALA A 167 -14.49 -50.97 27.69
CA ALA A 167 -15.14 -50.62 26.44
C ALA A 167 -14.54 -49.32 25.87
N PRO A 168 -14.45 -49.22 24.53
CA PRO A 168 -13.98 -48.01 23.86
C PRO A 168 -14.87 -46.81 24.21
N THR A 169 -14.26 -45.64 24.41
CA THR A 169 -14.97 -44.36 24.59
C THR A 169 -14.30 -43.27 23.79
N ILE A 170 -15.05 -42.26 23.35
CA ILE A 170 -14.57 -41.13 22.52
C ILE A 170 -13.56 -40.18 23.20
N THR A 171 -12.98 -40.58 24.34
CA THR A 171 -12.04 -39.77 25.16
C THR A 171 -11.04 -40.67 25.90
N ASP A 172 -10.82 -41.91 25.43
CA ASP A 172 -9.96 -42.88 26.10
C ASP A 172 -8.48 -42.80 25.69
N GLY A 173 -8.15 -41.94 24.71
CA GLY A 173 -6.79 -41.72 24.23
C GLY A 173 -6.32 -42.77 23.23
N VAL A 174 -7.21 -43.64 22.74
CA VAL A 174 -6.88 -44.73 21.82
C VAL A 174 -7.80 -44.68 20.60
N LYS A 175 -7.23 -44.70 19.39
CA LYS A 175 -8.03 -44.85 18.17
C LYS A 175 -8.72 -46.22 18.13
N ASN A 176 -9.99 -46.27 18.48
CA ASN A 176 -10.81 -47.48 18.52
C ASN A 176 -12.26 -47.19 18.08
N GLY A 177 -13.14 -48.20 18.13
CA GLY A 177 -14.52 -48.02 17.67
C GLY A 177 -14.62 -47.59 16.19
N ASP A 178 -15.40 -46.53 15.92
CA ASP A 178 -15.57 -45.94 14.59
C ASP A 178 -14.76 -44.64 14.36
N GLU A 179 -13.81 -44.35 15.24
CA GLU A 179 -12.96 -43.16 15.17
C GLU A 179 -12.03 -43.16 13.96
N THR A 180 -11.87 -42.01 13.33
CA THR A 180 -10.92 -41.87 12.20
C THR A 180 -9.54 -41.44 12.65
N TYR A 181 -9.43 -40.75 13.79
CA TYR A 181 -8.20 -40.44 14.51
C TYR A 181 -8.46 -40.51 16.03
N ILE A 182 -7.41 -40.52 16.86
CA ILE A 182 -7.53 -40.75 18.31
C ILE A 182 -8.60 -39.82 18.91
N ASP A 183 -9.66 -40.38 19.49
CA ASP A 183 -10.76 -39.66 20.14
C ASP A 183 -11.53 -38.68 19.22
N CYS A 184 -11.50 -38.84 17.90
CA CYS A 184 -12.22 -37.97 16.97
C CYS A 184 -12.63 -38.65 15.63
N GLY A 185 -13.60 -38.04 14.96
CA GLY A 185 -14.18 -38.49 13.69
C GLY A 185 -15.13 -39.68 13.85
N GLY A 186 -15.68 -40.17 12.73
CA GLY A 186 -16.71 -41.21 12.78
C GLY A 186 -18.09 -40.62 13.06
N THR A 187 -18.93 -41.34 13.79
CA THR A 187 -20.33 -40.95 14.02
C THR A 187 -20.59 -40.36 15.40
N LEU A 188 -19.81 -40.74 16.41
CA LEU A 188 -20.05 -40.37 17.81
C LEU A 188 -18.98 -39.44 18.40
N ALA A 189 -17.75 -39.47 17.90
CA ALA A 189 -16.66 -38.64 18.40
C ALA A 189 -16.75 -37.21 17.81
N PRO A 190 -16.16 -36.19 18.47
CA PRO A 190 -16.07 -34.85 17.92
C PRO A 190 -15.30 -34.85 16.59
N ALA A 191 -15.52 -33.83 15.76
CA ALA A 191 -14.79 -33.71 14.49
C ALA A 191 -13.28 -33.48 14.75
N CYS A 192 -12.45 -34.05 13.90
CA CYS A 192 -11.00 -33.97 13.96
C CYS A 192 -10.46 -32.64 13.43
N LYS A 193 -9.31 -32.24 13.97
CA LYS A 193 -8.58 -31.03 13.58
C LYS A 193 -7.84 -31.23 12.27
N ALA A 194 -7.39 -30.12 11.67
CA ALA A 194 -6.59 -30.15 10.46
C ALA A 194 -5.32 -31.02 10.62
N GLY A 195 -5.06 -31.89 9.63
CA GLY A 195 -3.96 -32.84 9.60
C GLY A 195 -4.26 -34.21 10.22
N GLU A 196 -5.32 -34.33 11.02
CA GLU A 196 -5.75 -35.61 11.62
C GLU A 196 -6.47 -36.48 10.59
N SER A 197 -6.45 -37.80 10.80
CA SER A 197 -6.98 -38.77 9.83
C SER A 197 -8.51 -38.72 9.74
N CYS A 198 -9.03 -38.83 8.52
CA CYS A 198 -10.46 -38.76 8.22
C CYS A 198 -10.86 -39.76 7.13
N ALA A 199 -12.14 -40.12 7.09
CA ALA A 199 -12.74 -40.91 6.02
C ALA A 199 -13.69 -40.05 5.15
N VAL A 200 -14.47 -39.18 5.79
CA VAL A 200 -15.50 -38.34 5.16
C VAL A 200 -15.43 -36.91 5.69
N ALA A 201 -16.07 -35.99 4.98
CA ALA A 201 -16.13 -34.56 5.31
C ALA A 201 -16.51 -34.26 6.77
N ARG A 202 -17.52 -34.96 7.31
CA ARG A 202 -17.99 -34.73 8.70
C ARG A 202 -16.98 -35.09 9.76
N ASP A 203 -15.97 -35.89 9.43
CA ASP A 203 -14.93 -36.27 10.38
C ASP A 203 -14.01 -35.09 10.67
N CYS A 204 -14.12 -33.98 9.94
CA CYS A 204 -13.23 -32.82 10.05
C CYS A 204 -13.99 -31.59 10.51
N GLU A 205 -13.39 -30.81 11.44
CA GLU A 205 -13.95 -29.52 11.87
C GLU A 205 -14.15 -28.55 10.70
N SER A 206 -13.28 -28.63 9.68
CA SER A 206 -13.39 -27.84 8.44
C SER A 206 -14.49 -28.31 7.49
N GLY A 207 -15.07 -29.49 7.71
CA GLY A 207 -15.95 -30.15 6.75
C GLY A 207 -15.24 -30.67 5.50
N VAL A 208 -13.89 -30.66 5.47
CA VAL A 208 -13.10 -31.05 4.30
C VAL A 208 -12.14 -32.19 4.65
N CYS A 209 -12.47 -33.39 4.20
CA CYS A 209 -11.59 -34.55 4.26
C CYS A 209 -10.90 -34.76 2.90
N ASN A 210 -9.59 -34.57 2.84
CA ASN A 210 -8.83 -34.78 1.60
C ASN A 210 -8.77 -36.28 1.29
N GLN A 211 -9.40 -36.69 0.20
CA GLN A 211 -9.53 -38.10 -0.14
C GLN A 211 -8.22 -38.76 -0.58
N THR A 212 -7.21 -37.98 -0.98
CA THR A 212 -5.88 -38.48 -1.36
C THR A 212 -5.00 -38.70 -0.13
N THR A 213 -4.95 -37.74 0.79
CA THR A 213 -4.12 -37.84 2.01
C THR A 213 -4.83 -38.55 3.16
N LYS A 214 -6.16 -38.74 3.06
CA LYS A 214 -7.04 -39.24 4.14
C LYS A 214 -6.87 -38.45 5.44
N ALA A 215 -6.67 -37.15 5.30
CA ALA A 215 -6.46 -36.23 6.41
C ALA A 215 -7.34 -34.98 6.26
N CYS A 216 -7.74 -34.41 7.38
CA CYS A 216 -8.54 -33.19 7.43
C CYS A 216 -7.74 -32.01 6.87
N ALA A 217 -8.32 -31.31 5.90
CA ALA A 217 -7.73 -30.08 5.40
C ALA A 217 -8.01 -28.92 6.37
N PRO A 218 -7.10 -27.93 6.48
CA PRO A 218 -7.44 -26.65 7.09
C PRO A 218 -8.67 -26.03 6.41
N ALA A 219 -9.45 -25.26 7.17
CA ALA A 219 -10.49 -24.41 6.60
C ALA A 219 -9.84 -23.30 5.76
N TYR A 220 -10.18 -23.21 4.47
CA TYR A 220 -9.72 -22.14 3.61
C TYR A 220 -10.90 -21.32 3.11
N THR A 221 -10.69 -20.02 2.94
CA THR A 221 -11.79 -19.12 2.57
C THR A 221 -12.17 -19.13 1.09
N THR A 222 -11.77 -20.19 0.37
CA THR A 222 -11.90 -20.35 -1.09
C THR A 222 -11.91 -21.83 -1.48
N ASP A 223 -12.36 -22.73 -0.60
CA ASP A 223 -12.34 -24.18 -0.81
C ASP A 223 -13.70 -24.77 -1.27
N GLY A 224 -14.71 -23.93 -1.48
CA GLY A 224 -16.04 -24.33 -1.91
C GLY A 224 -16.97 -24.75 -0.77
N VAL A 225 -16.53 -24.64 0.48
CA VAL A 225 -17.29 -25.06 1.66
C VAL A 225 -17.37 -23.91 2.65
N LYS A 226 -18.59 -23.60 3.11
CA LYS A 226 -18.79 -22.62 4.19
C LYS A 226 -18.18 -23.16 5.50
N ASN A 227 -16.96 -22.75 5.82
CA ASN A 227 -16.23 -23.18 7.01
C ASN A 227 -15.45 -22.01 7.63
N GLY A 228 -14.74 -22.27 8.74
CA GLY A 228 -13.96 -21.24 9.42
C GLY A 228 -14.79 -20.02 9.85
N THR A 229 -14.41 -18.83 9.40
CA THR A 229 -15.06 -17.56 9.78
C THR A 229 -16.07 -17.04 8.75
N GLU A 230 -16.42 -17.85 7.76
CA GLU A 230 -17.22 -17.42 6.62
C GLU A 230 -18.70 -17.22 6.94
N THR A 231 -19.32 -16.21 6.33
CA THR A 231 -20.76 -15.97 6.48
C THR A 231 -21.58 -16.58 5.35
N ASP A 232 -20.99 -16.78 4.18
CA ASP A 232 -21.50 -17.62 3.07
C ASP A 232 -20.34 -18.40 2.46
N ILE A 233 -20.60 -19.34 1.55
CA ILE A 233 -19.56 -20.18 0.94
C ILE A 233 -18.48 -19.30 0.30
N ASP A 234 -17.24 -19.43 0.76
CA ASP A 234 -16.04 -18.75 0.25
C ASP A 234 -16.07 -17.21 0.40
N CYS A 235 -16.90 -16.67 1.29
CA CYS A 235 -16.98 -15.22 1.49
C CYS A 235 -17.54 -14.78 2.86
N GLY A 236 -17.22 -13.52 3.20
CA GLY A 236 -17.66 -12.85 4.40
C GLY A 236 -16.91 -13.30 5.65
N GLY A 237 -16.94 -12.47 6.69
CA GLY A 237 -16.04 -12.59 7.83
C GLY A 237 -14.66 -11.96 7.57
N PRO A 238 -13.81 -11.92 8.61
CA PRO A 238 -12.59 -11.09 8.62
C PRO A 238 -11.48 -11.57 7.68
N SER A 239 -11.47 -12.85 7.31
CA SER A 239 -10.36 -13.46 6.55
C SER A 239 -10.75 -13.87 5.13
N ALA A 240 -12.03 -13.76 4.77
CA ALA A 240 -12.53 -14.14 3.46
C ALA A 240 -12.77 -12.91 2.56
N PRO A 241 -12.84 -13.08 1.23
CA PRO A 241 -13.32 -12.04 0.33
C PRO A 241 -14.73 -11.56 0.73
N VAL A 242 -15.07 -10.31 0.40
CA VAL A 242 -16.43 -9.80 0.61
C VAL A 242 -17.43 -10.53 -0.30
N CYS A 243 -18.61 -10.81 0.24
CA CYS A 243 -19.71 -11.47 -0.43
C CYS A 243 -20.44 -10.54 -1.42
N ALA A 244 -20.84 -11.10 -2.56
CA ALA A 244 -21.70 -10.44 -3.53
C ALA A 244 -23.14 -10.28 -3.01
N ALA A 245 -23.95 -9.46 -3.69
CA ALA A 245 -25.35 -9.23 -3.35
C ALA A 245 -26.16 -10.55 -3.28
N GLY A 246 -27.06 -10.64 -2.31
CA GLY A 246 -27.93 -11.80 -2.07
C GLY A 246 -27.28 -12.96 -1.30
N LYS A 247 -25.97 -12.93 -1.06
CA LYS A 247 -25.26 -13.87 -0.18
C LYS A 247 -25.51 -13.57 1.30
N THR A 248 -25.36 -14.58 2.13
CA THR A 248 -25.56 -14.51 3.58
C THR A 248 -24.44 -13.71 4.24
N CYS A 249 -24.80 -12.85 5.20
CA CYS A 249 -23.87 -12.01 5.94
C CYS A 249 -24.22 -11.96 7.42
N ALA A 250 -23.25 -11.59 8.24
CA ALA A 250 -23.45 -11.27 9.66
C ALA A 250 -23.40 -9.77 9.91
N VAL A 251 -22.51 -9.05 9.22
CA VAL A 251 -22.31 -7.60 9.31
C VAL A 251 -22.13 -6.98 7.94
N GLY A 252 -22.28 -5.66 7.84
CA GLY A 252 -22.11 -4.94 6.58
C GLY A 252 -20.75 -5.15 5.92
N GLY A 253 -19.68 -5.28 6.72
CA GLY A 253 -18.32 -5.54 6.24
C GLY A 253 -18.13 -6.88 5.52
N ASP A 254 -19.09 -7.80 5.64
CA ASP A 254 -19.07 -9.06 4.90
C ASP A 254 -19.47 -8.87 3.43
N CYS A 255 -20.04 -7.72 3.06
CA CYS A 255 -20.66 -7.50 1.78
C CYS A 255 -19.87 -6.53 0.92
N ASP A 256 -19.83 -6.77 -0.39
CA ASP A 256 -19.19 -5.88 -1.35
C ASP A 256 -19.79 -4.47 -1.34
N SER A 257 -21.08 -4.33 -0.98
CA SER A 257 -21.70 -3.03 -0.78
C SER A 257 -21.39 -2.40 0.58
N GLY A 258 -20.90 -3.17 1.56
CA GLY A 258 -20.77 -2.71 2.95
C GLY A 258 -22.08 -2.76 3.73
N PHE A 259 -23.17 -3.31 3.17
CA PHE A 259 -24.49 -3.35 3.81
C PHE A 259 -25.10 -4.75 3.82
N CYS A 260 -25.60 -5.12 4.99
CA CYS A 260 -26.20 -6.40 5.32
C CYS A 260 -27.56 -6.15 5.97
N SER A 261 -28.65 -6.70 5.41
CA SER A 261 -30.00 -6.48 5.94
C SER A 261 -30.89 -7.72 5.81
N LEU A 262 -32.02 -7.72 6.53
CA LEU A 262 -32.95 -8.84 6.56
C LEU A 262 -33.70 -8.96 5.24
N ASP A 263 -33.53 -10.08 4.55
CA ASP A 263 -34.27 -10.46 3.34
C ASP A 263 -34.73 -11.92 3.43
N GLY A 264 -36.05 -12.14 3.42
CA GLY A 264 -36.63 -13.48 3.45
C GLY A 264 -36.34 -14.28 4.72
N GLY A 265 -36.09 -13.61 5.86
CA GLY A 265 -35.86 -14.25 7.16
C GLY A 265 -34.40 -14.56 7.49
N SER A 266 -33.45 -14.22 6.62
CA SER A 266 -32.01 -14.25 6.91
C SER A 266 -31.33 -12.92 6.54
N LEU A 267 -30.19 -12.64 7.15
CA LEU A 267 -29.37 -11.48 6.81
C LEU A 267 -28.63 -11.75 5.49
N LYS A 268 -28.79 -10.85 4.52
CA LYS A 268 -28.17 -10.94 3.20
C LYS A 268 -27.53 -9.63 2.76
N CYS A 269 -26.52 -9.75 1.91
CA CYS A 269 -25.82 -8.63 1.33
C CYS A 269 -26.72 -7.86 0.37
N GLU A 270 -26.83 -6.56 0.59
CA GLU A 270 -27.57 -5.69 -0.31
C GLU A 270 -26.78 -5.46 -1.61
N PRO A 271 -27.45 -5.31 -2.76
CA PRO A 271 -26.78 -4.78 -3.94
C PRO A 271 -26.29 -3.34 -3.70
N ARG A 272 -25.31 -2.92 -4.48
CA ARG A 272 -24.94 -1.50 -4.60
C ARG A 272 -26.14 -0.71 -5.13
N LYS A 273 -26.37 0.50 -4.60
CA LYS A 273 -27.59 1.30 -4.83
C LYS A 273 -27.22 2.77 -5.03
N ALA A 274 -27.72 3.34 -6.12
CA ALA A 274 -27.59 4.77 -6.38
C ALA A 274 -28.18 5.61 -5.21
N GLY A 275 -27.51 6.70 -4.87
CA GLY A 275 -27.88 7.61 -3.79
C GLY A 275 -27.35 7.19 -2.42
N ARG A 276 -26.52 6.13 -2.34
CA ARG A 276 -25.91 5.66 -1.10
C ARG A 276 -24.43 5.40 -1.33
N LYS A 277 -23.58 5.93 -0.44
CA LYS A 277 -22.16 5.58 -0.43
C LYS A 277 -21.99 4.10 -0.07
N ASP A 278 -21.61 3.28 -1.04
CA ASP A 278 -21.45 1.84 -0.86
C ASP A 278 -20.26 1.22 -1.58
N GLY A 279 -19.85 0.05 -1.08
CA GLY A 279 -18.61 -0.62 -1.44
C GLY A 279 -17.38 0.26 -1.23
N ASP A 280 -16.57 0.40 -2.28
CA ASP A 280 -15.32 1.14 -2.26
C ASP A 280 -15.45 2.61 -2.68
N GLU A 281 -16.68 3.10 -2.84
CA GLU A 281 -16.96 4.50 -3.11
C GLU A 281 -16.35 5.43 -2.06
N THR A 282 -15.82 6.57 -2.50
CA THR A 282 -15.25 7.57 -1.58
C THR A 282 -16.23 8.69 -1.26
N ASP A 283 -17.22 8.93 -2.13
CA ASP A 283 -18.42 9.73 -1.90
C ASP A 283 -19.62 9.03 -2.54
N VAL A 284 -20.84 9.51 -2.30
CA VAL A 284 -22.07 8.88 -2.81
C VAL A 284 -22.01 8.75 -4.35
N ASP A 285 -22.11 7.52 -4.85
CA ASP A 285 -22.12 7.16 -6.26
C ASP A 285 -20.82 7.48 -7.03
N CYS A 286 -19.71 7.71 -6.34
CA CYS A 286 -18.44 8.06 -7.00
C CYS A 286 -17.17 7.70 -6.23
N GLY A 287 -16.06 7.61 -6.98
CA GLY A 287 -14.74 7.32 -6.47
C GLY A 287 -14.49 5.83 -6.23
N GLY A 288 -13.33 5.48 -5.69
CA GLY A 288 -12.92 4.09 -5.62
C GLY A 288 -12.52 3.54 -6.99
N THR A 289 -12.75 2.26 -7.21
CA THR A 289 -12.32 1.52 -8.40
C THR A 289 -13.45 1.19 -9.36
N VAL A 290 -14.70 1.15 -8.86
CA VAL A 290 -15.87 0.72 -9.65
C VAL A 290 -16.73 1.91 -10.08
N ALA A 291 -17.00 2.85 -9.17
CA ALA A 291 -17.89 3.97 -9.43
C ALA A 291 -17.21 5.03 -10.33
N PRO A 292 -17.99 5.87 -11.04
CA PRO A 292 -17.42 6.98 -11.81
C PRO A 292 -16.60 7.91 -10.92
N LYS A 293 -15.64 8.63 -11.51
CA LYS A 293 -14.83 9.58 -10.75
C LYS A 293 -15.67 10.73 -10.19
N CYS A 294 -15.37 11.10 -8.95
CA CYS A 294 -16.03 12.16 -8.23
C CYS A 294 -15.77 13.55 -8.83
N ALA A 295 -16.83 14.37 -8.88
CA ALA A 295 -16.74 15.79 -9.19
C ALA A 295 -15.98 16.55 -8.09
N ALA A 296 -15.64 17.83 -8.33
CA ALA A 296 -15.00 18.68 -7.33
C ALA A 296 -15.82 18.77 -6.02
N GLU A 297 -15.15 19.00 -4.89
CA GLU A 297 -15.69 19.09 -3.52
C GLU A 297 -16.29 17.80 -2.94
N LYS A 298 -16.39 16.74 -3.75
CA LYS A 298 -16.72 15.40 -3.29
C LYS A 298 -15.54 14.75 -2.60
N SER A 299 -15.84 13.80 -1.72
CA SER A 299 -14.88 13.14 -0.86
C SER A 299 -14.05 12.12 -1.63
N CYS A 300 -12.75 12.06 -1.36
CA CYS A 300 -11.80 11.19 -2.05
C CYS A 300 -10.82 10.56 -1.06
N ALA A 301 -10.33 9.37 -1.39
CA ALA A 301 -9.23 8.72 -0.67
C ALA A 301 -7.89 8.96 -1.38
N ALA A 302 -7.91 8.96 -2.71
CA ALA A 302 -6.78 9.09 -3.62
C ALA A 302 -7.12 9.96 -4.84
N ASP A 303 -6.08 10.41 -5.55
CA ASP A 303 -6.21 11.25 -6.74
C ASP A 303 -7.09 10.64 -7.83
N ARG A 304 -6.96 9.33 -8.04
CA ARG A 304 -7.73 8.59 -9.05
C ARG A 304 -9.24 8.63 -8.83
N ASP A 305 -9.69 8.90 -7.60
CA ASP A 305 -11.11 8.96 -7.27
C ASP A 305 -11.77 10.20 -7.88
N CYS A 306 -10.98 11.23 -8.22
CA CYS A 306 -11.45 12.52 -8.67
C CYS A 306 -11.39 12.65 -10.19
N ALA A 307 -12.39 13.29 -10.80
CA ALA A 307 -12.42 13.54 -12.24
C ALA A 307 -11.21 14.36 -12.72
N SER A 308 -10.70 15.24 -11.85
CA SER A 308 -9.47 16.02 -12.03
C SER A 308 -8.17 15.24 -11.86
N ASN A 309 -8.24 13.98 -11.41
CA ASN A 309 -7.10 13.22 -10.89
C ASN A 309 -6.35 13.93 -9.76
N ALA A 310 -7.05 14.69 -8.91
CA ALA A 310 -6.43 15.35 -7.77
C ALA A 310 -7.34 15.41 -6.55
N CYS A 311 -6.88 14.80 -5.47
CA CYS A 311 -7.48 14.80 -4.14
C CYS A 311 -6.68 15.72 -3.22
N SER A 312 -7.36 16.59 -2.50
CA SER A 312 -6.74 17.52 -1.55
C SER A 312 -6.29 16.83 -0.27
N SER A 313 -5.46 17.50 0.54
CA SER A 313 -5.11 17.06 1.89
C SER A 313 -6.34 16.95 2.81
N ALA A 314 -7.39 17.75 2.54
CA ALA A 314 -8.68 17.70 3.23
C ALA A 314 -9.60 16.59 2.72
N LYS A 315 -9.10 15.66 1.88
CA LYS A 315 -9.85 14.53 1.30
C LYS A 315 -11.04 14.97 0.45
N LYS A 316 -10.89 16.09 -0.26
CA LYS A 316 -11.85 16.61 -1.24
C LYS A 316 -11.27 16.67 -2.64
N CYS A 317 -12.06 16.31 -3.64
CA CYS A 317 -11.67 16.40 -5.04
C CYS A 317 -11.50 17.85 -5.47
N LEU A 318 -10.35 18.15 -6.08
CA LEU A 318 -10.01 19.48 -6.56
C LEU A 318 -10.57 19.71 -7.97
N GLU A 319 -10.78 20.96 -8.38
CA GLU A 319 -11.31 21.27 -9.72
C GLU A 319 -10.34 20.96 -10.86
N GLY A 320 -9.04 20.94 -10.58
CA GLY A 320 -7.98 20.64 -11.53
C GLY A 320 -6.73 20.12 -10.85
N PRO A 321 -5.89 19.33 -11.54
CA PRO A 321 -4.67 18.79 -10.97
C PRO A 321 -3.66 19.86 -10.58
N SER A 322 -3.71 21.04 -11.21
CA SER A 322 -2.82 22.15 -10.86
C SER A 322 -3.05 22.71 -9.46
N CYS A 323 -4.22 22.51 -8.85
CA CYS A 323 -4.56 23.05 -7.52
C CYS A 323 -4.22 22.11 -6.36
N ARG A 324 -3.51 21.02 -6.64
CA ARG A 324 -2.95 20.14 -5.61
C ARG A 324 -2.05 20.88 -4.62
N PRO A 325 -1.11 21.75 -5.03
CA PRO A 325 -0.30 22.50 -4.09
C PRO A 325 -1.16 23.47 -3.27
N VAL A 326 -0.79 23.67 -2.01
CA VAL A 326 -1.43 24.71 -1.20
C VAL A 326 -1.06 26.08 -1.76
N LEU A 327 0.24 26.39 -1.84
CA LEU A 327 0.73 27.67 -2.36
C LEU A 327 0.49 27.78 -3.87
N GLY A 328 -0.29 28.79 -4.25
CA GLY A 328 -0.67 29.04 -5.63
C GLY A 328 -1.77 28.12 -6.17
N GLY A 329 -2.12 27.03 -5.49
CA GLY A 329 -3.26 26.17 -5.86
C GLY A 329 -4.52 26.44 -5.02
N GLN A 330 -4.35 26.80 -3.74
CA GLN A 330 -5.45 26.97 -2.77
C GLN A 330 -5.36 28.32 -2.01
N THR A 331 -4.49 29.22 -2.47
CA THR A 331 -4.18 30.48 -1.78
C THR A 331 -4.54 31.72 -2.60
N CYS A 332 -5.49 31.62 -3.52
CA CYS A 332 -5.96 32.78 -4.27
C CYS A 332 -7.03 33.54 -3.47
N GLY A 333 -7.29 34.79 -3.87
CA GLY A 333 -8.28 35.64 -3.23
C GLY A 333 -7.66 36.74 -2.37
N THR A 334 -8.49 37.39 -1.55
CA THR A 334 -8.12 38.61 -0.84
C THR A 334 -7.08 38.34 0.26
N GLY A 335 -6.10 39.25 0.37
CA GLY A 335 -5.13 39.29 1.47
C GLY A 335 -3.91 38.37 1.29
N ASP A 336 -2.98 38.46 2.24
CA ASP A 336 -1.68 37.79 2.16
C ASP A 336 -1.73 36.37 2.71
N VAL A 337 -1.01 35.46 2.06
CA VAL A 337 -0.91 34.05 2.50
C VAL A 337 -0.32 33.98 3.91
N GLY A 338 -1.08 33.37 4.83
CA GLY A 338 -0.70 33.28 6.24
C GLY A 338 -1.10 34.48 7.10
N GLY A 339 -1.82 35.47 6.54
CA GLY A 339 -2.43 36.56 7.30
C GLY A 339 -3.52 36.10 8.28
N ALA A 340 -3.83 36.91 9.29
CA ALA A 340 -4.94 36.64 10.18
C ALA A 340 -6.28 36.98 9.50
N GLY A 341 -7.26 36.07 9.57
CA GLY A 341 -8.62 36.31 9.06
C GLY A 341 -8.78 36.23 7.53
N VAL A 342 -7.75 35.81 6.79
CA VAL A 342 -7.86 35.54 5.35
C VAL A 342 -8.50 34.18 5.10
N ALA A 343 -9.51 34.18 4.24
CA ALA A 343 -10.13 32.98 3.70
C ALA A 343 -9.75 32.87 2.22
N HIS A 344 -8.75 32.06 1.92
CA HIS A 344 -8.35 31.81 0.55
C HIS A 344 -9.30 30.84 -0.16
N GLU A 345 -9.34 30.96 -1.47
CA GLU A 345 -10.12 30.09 -2.36
C GLU A 345 -9.17 29.23 -3.22
N SER A 346 -9.74 28.15 -3.78
CA SER A 346 -9.09 27.40 -4.86
C SER A 346 -8.72 28.35 -5.99
N CYS A 347 -7.45 28.33 -6.39
CA CYS A 347 -6.98 29.06 -7.57
C CYS A 347 -7.52 28.46 -8.88
N CYS A 348 -8.12 27.27 -8.83
CA CYS A 348 -8.80 26.62 -9.97
C CYS A 348 -10.28 26.95 -10.03
N LYS A 349 -10.80 27.79 -9.12
CA LYS A 349 -12.20 28.17 -9.12
C LYS A 349 -12.55 28.79 -10.47
N SER A 350 -13.56 28.24 -11.12
CA SER A 350 -14.12 28.76 -12.37
C SER A 350 -15.55 29.23 -12.15
N ILE A 351 -15.92 30.30 -12.83
CA ILE A 351 -17.26 30.90 -12.79
C ILE A 351 -17.92 30.65 -14.14
N GLN A 352 -19.20 30.25 -14.14
CA GLN A 352 -19.98 30.11 -15.36
C GLN A 352 -20.07 31.46 -16.06
N VAL A 353 -19.91 31.49 -17.39
CA VAL A 353 -20.05 32.71 -18.22
C VAL A 353 -21.50 32.76 -18.72
N PRO A 354 -22.40 33.52 -18.05
CA PRO A 354 -23.83 33.44 -18.34
C PRO A 354 -24.14 34.05 -19.71
N GLY A 355 -25.06 33.44 -20.44
CA GLY A 355 -25.49 33.93 -21.75
C GLY A 355 -24.48 33.74 -22.89
N TYR A 356 -23.34 33.08 -22.64
CA TYR A 356 -22.39 32.70 -23.68
C TYR A 356 -22.44 31.20 -23.95
N THR A 357 -22.58 30.84 -25.23
CA THR A 357 -22.43 29.47 -25.72
C THR A 357 -21.33 29.46 -26.76
N ASP A 358 -20.33 28.59 -26.60
CA ASP A 358 -19.29 28.43 -27.61
C ASP A 358 -19.84 27.61 -28.79
N PRO A 359 -19.91 28.16 -30.01
CA PRO A 359 -20.43 27.42 -31.17
C PRO A 359 -19.59 26.18 -31.52
N ARG A 360 -18.35 26.10 -31.02
CA ARG A 360 -17.44 24.97 -31.24
C ARG A 360 -17.68 23.83 -30.24
N GLN A 361 -18.46 24.05 -29.19
CA GLN A 361 -18.79 23.08 -28.14
C GLN A 361 -20.29 23.09 -27.84
N PRO A 362 -21.14 22.70 -28.80
CA PRO A 362 -22.59 22.80 -28.67
C PRO A 362 -23.10 21.98 -27.47
N GLY A 363 -24.01 22.57 -26.68
CA GLY A 363 -24.61 21.93 -25.52
C GLY A 363 -23.75 21.92 -24.25
N LYS A 364 -22.52 22.46 -24.30
CA LYS A 364 -21.65 22.59 -23.13
C LYS A 364 -21.78 23.96 -22.48
N THR A 365 -21.72 23.97 -21.15
CA THR A 365 -21.68 25.23 -20.39
C THR A 365 -20.25 25.74 -20.34
N VAL A 366 -20.06 27.03 -20.61
CA VAL A 366 -18.74 27.68 -20.59
C VAL A 366 -18.43 28.25 -19.21
N TRP A 367 -17.24 27.91 -18.71
CA TRP A 367 -16.71 28.39 -17.44
C TRP A 367 -15.36 29.08 -17.67
N LEU A 368 -15.11 30.19 -17.02
CA LEU A 368 -13.84 30.93 -17.07
C LEU A 368 -13.24 30.99 -15.66
N ASP A 369 -11.94 30.73 -15.54
CA ASP A 369 -11.25 30.79 -14.25
C ASP A 369 -11.34 32.17 -13.62
N LYS A 370 -11.75 32.20 -12.35
CA LYS A 370 -11.87 33.42 -11.54
C LYS A 370 -10.52 34.13 -11.42
N TYR A 371 -9.46 33.33 -11.30
CA TYR A 371 -8.10 33.75 -11.03
C TYR A 371 -7.16 33.43 -12.19
N GLU A 372 -6.11 34.23 -12.32
CA GLU A 372 -4.99 33.98 -13.24
C GLU A 372 -4.24 32.69 -12.84
N ILE A 373 -3.53 32.10 -13.80
CA ILE A 373 -2.66 30.95 -13.53
C ILE A 373 -1.54 31.40 -12.60
N THR A 374 -1.24 30.63 -11.56
CA THR A 374 -0.15 30.93 -10.62
C THR A 374 1.13 30.17 -10.98
N SER A 375 2.25 30.63 -10.43
CA SER A 375 3.53 29.94 -10.58
C SER A 375 3.54 28.57 -9.90
N GLY A 376 2.85 28.41 -8.77
CA GLY A 376 2.71 27.14 -8.06
C GLY A 376 1.90 26.12 -8.87
N ARG A 377 0.82 26.57 -9.53
CA ARG A 377 0.07 25.75 -10.50
C ARG A 377 0.94 25.32 -11.66
N MET A 378 1.70 26.25 -12.25
CA MET A 378 2.64 25.94 -13.33
C MET A 378 3.72 24.94 -12.88
N ARG A 379 4.21 25.05 -11.64
CA ARG A 379 5.17 24.11 -11.06
C ARG A 379 4.56 22.72 -10.90
N ALA A 380 3.28 22.62 -10.49
CA ALA A 380 2.57 21.34 -10.42
C ALA A 380 2.49 20.66 -11.78
N PHE A 381 2.25 21.42 -12.86
CA PHE A 381 2.25 20.89 -14.22
C PHE A 381 3.62 20.33 -14.61
N VAL A 382 4.69 21.10 -14.42
CA VAL A 382 6.06 20.68 -14.75
C VAL A 382 6.46 19.44 -13.95
N ALA A 383 6.13 19.41 -12.65
CA ALA A 383 6.38 18.27 -11.78
C ALA A 383 5.57 17.01 -12.18
N ALA A 384 4.32 17.18 -12.61
CA ALA A 384 3.49 16.08 -13.08
C ALA A 384 4.04 15.46 -14.37
N VAL A 385 4.50 16.28 -15.31
CA VAL A 385 5.16 15.80 -16.53
C VAL A 385 6.46 15.08 -16.21
N GLN A 386 7.29 15.64 -15.32
CA GLN A 386 8.49 14.99 -14.80
C GLN A 386 8.20 13.63 -14.19
N ALA A 387 7.15 13.52 -13.37
CA ALA A 387 6.76 12.25 -12.75
C ALA A 387 6.27 11.23 -13.78
N ALA A 388 5.54 11.67 -14.81
CA ALA A 388 4.99 10.79 -15.84
C ALA A 388 6.04 10.31 -16.87
N GLN A 389 7.02 11.15 -17.20
CA GLN A 389 7.98 10.88 -18.29
C GLN A 389 9.42 10.65 -17.82
N GLY A 390 9.70 10.78 -16.52
CA GLY A 390 11.06 10.76 -15.97
C GLY A 390 11.92 11.97 -16.33
N SER A 391 11.37 12.94 -17.08
CA SER A 391 12.00 14.21 -17.45
C SER A 391 10.94 15.32 -17.60
N PRO A 392 11.27 16.62 -17.46
CA PRO A 392 10.31 17.72 -17.53
C PRO A 392 10.10 18.13 -19.00
N ASN A 393 9.87 17.15 -19.87
CA ASN A 393 9.79 17.31 -21.32
C ASN A 393 8.39 17.70 -21.76
N ILE A 394 8.03 18.97 -21.55
CA ILE A 394 6.71 19.51 -21.89
C ILE A 394 6.45 19.41 -23.41
N LYS A 395 7.48 19.61 -24.23
CA LYS A 395 7.43 19.43 -25.69
C LYS A 395 6.99 18.03 -26.08
N GLY A 396 7.63 17.01 -25.52
CA GLY A 396 7.30 15.60 -25.74
C GLY A 396 5.94 15.23 -25.16
N TYR A 397 5.60 15.73 -23.97
CA TYR A 397 4.28 15.58 -23.37
C TYR A 397 3.17 16.10 -24.30
N MET A 398 3.30 17.34 -24.78
CA MET A 398 2.28 17.92 -25.66
C MET A 398 2.25 17.27 -27.03
N ALA A 399 3.37 16.82 -27.57
CA ALA A 399 3.39 16.05 -28.81
C ALA A 399 2.54 14.77 -28.71
N ALA A 400 2.50 14.13 -27.52
CA ALA A 400 1.68 12.94 -27.25
C ALA A 400 0.24 13.26 -26.79
N ASN A 401 -0.03 14.48 -26.32
CA ASN A 401 -1.29 14.87 -25.67
C ASN A 401 -1.88 16.17 -26.26
N ARG A 402 -1.80 16.36 -27.58
CA ARG A 402 -2.25 17.60 -28.24
C ARG A 402 -3.76 17.83 -28.02
N PRO A 403 -4.19 18.99 -27.47
CA PRO A 403 -5.62 19.33 -27.41
C PRO A 403 -6.17 19.65 -28.80
N ALA A 404 -7.50 19.62 -28.95
CA ALA A 404 -8.16 19.80 -30.25
C ALA A 404 -7.83 21.12 -30.98
N ARG A 405 -7.57 22.21 -30.24
CA ARG A 405 -7.19 23.52 -30.81
C ARG A 405 -5.68 23.72 -30.97
N TRP A 406 -4.87 22.70 -30.71
CA TRP A 406 -3.42 22.78 -30.86
C TRP A 406 -3.03 22.88 -32.33
N VAL A 407 -2.31 23.93 -32.70
CA VAL A 407 -1.76 24.06 -34.06
C VAL A 407 -0.38 23.41 -34.10
N ASN A 408 -0.13 22.60 -35.13
CA ASN A 408 1.18 21.97 -35.35
C ASN A 408 2.29 23.04 -35.38
N GLY A 409 3.39 22.75 -34.69
CA GLY A 409 4.51 23.66 -34.54
C GLY A 409 4.52 24.42 -33.21
N TRP A 410 3.39 24.55 -32.49
CA TRP A 410 3.39 25.17 -31.16
C TRP A 410 4.29 24.45 -30.14
N GLU A 411 4.48 23.14 -30.30
CA GLU A 411 5.42 22.36 -29.49
C GLU A 411 6.87 22.84 -29.62
N ASN A 412 7.22 23.55 -30.70
CA ASN A 412 8.54 24.16 -30.85
C ASN A 412 8.75 25.37 -29.91
N ALA A 413 7.67 25.89 -29.31
CA ALA A 413 7.72 26.93 -28.28
C ALA A 413 7.71 26.35 -26.85
N LEU A 414 7.78 25.01 -26.71
CA LEU A 414 7.75 24.31 -25.44
C LEU A 414 9.13 23.71 -25.07
N PRO A 415 9.44 23.64 -23.76
CA PRO A 415 10.67 23.02 -23.28
C PRO A 415 10.73 21.52 -23.49
N ALA A 416 11.87 21.03 -24.00
CA ALA A 416 12.24 19.62 -23.91
C ALA A 416 12.81 19.21 -22.53
N THR A 417 13.20 20.18 -21.71
CA THR A 417 13.67 20.01 -20.32
C THR A 417 13.19 21.18 -19.47
N ALA A 418 13.21 21.08 -18.12
CA ALA A 418 12.73 22.15 -17.24
C ALA A 418 13.49 23.48 -17.41
N GLU A 419 14.68 23.45 -18.00
CA GLU A 419 15.64 24.54 -18.04
C GLU A 419 15.94 24.94 -19.48
N GLY A 420 16.37 26.19 -19.66
CA GLY A 420 16.55 26.86 -20.95
C GLY A 420 17.69 26.30 -21.80
N GLN A 421 17.62 25.01 -22.16
CA GLN A 421 18.42 24.45 -23.23
C GLN A 421 18.26 25.33 -24.47
N THR A 422 19.40 25.68 -25.05
CA THR A 422 19.42 26.38 -26.32
C THR A 422 19.08 25.36 -27.40
N GLU A 423 17.91 25.51 -27.99
CA GLU A 423 17.53 24.83 -29.22
C GLU A 423 17.99 25.66 -30.42
N THR A 424 18.29 24.96 -31.52
CA THR A 424 18.77 25.57 -32.76
C THR A 424 17.78 25.26 -33.87
N PHE A 425 17.37 26.28 -34.62
CA PHE A 425 16.53 26.16 -35.80
C PHE A 425 17.20 26.79 -37.00
N THR A 426 17.25 26.07 -38.11
CA THR A 426 17.86 26.57 -39.35
C THR A 426 16.78 26.87 -40.38
N VAL A 427 16.67 28.14 -40.76
CA VAL A 427 15.84 28.59 -41.87
C VAL A 427 16.66 28.48 -43.15
N GLN A 428 16.32 27.54 -44.04
CA GLN A 428 16.96 27.45 -45.36
C GLN A 428 16.23 28.34 -46.37
N ASN A 429 14.90 28.26 -46.37
CA ASN A 429 13.99 29.07 -47.18
C ASN A 429 13.01 29.84 -46.27
N PRO A 430 13.24 31.14 -46.05
CA PRO A 430 12.41 32.00 -45.23
C PRO A 430 10.92 32.06 -45.58
N THR A 431 10.52 31.68 -46.79
CA THR A 431 9.12 31.72 -47.21
C THR A 431 8.33 30.47 -46.81
N VAL A 432 9.00 29.36 -46.51
CA VAL A 432 8.35 28.07 -46.21
C VAL A 432 8.85 27.43 -44.90
N ASP A 433 10.08 27.72 -44.47
CA ASP A 433 10.69 27.20 -43.25
C ASP A 433 10.41 28.10 -42.03
N LEU A 434 9.20 28.63 -41.92
CA LEU A 434 8.79 29.39 -40.74
C LEU A 434 8.48 28.41 -39.61
N LEU A 435 9.00 28.69 -38.40
CA LEU A 435 8.67 27.91 -37.19
C LEU A 435 7.16 27.89 -36.90
N TYR A 436 6.44 28.96 -37.29
CA TYR A 436 5.00 29.13 -37.03
C TYR A 436 4.29 29.80 -38.23
N PRO A 437 4.13 29.11 -39.37
CA PRO A 437 3.60 29.73 -40.59
C PRO A 437 2.19 30.29 -40.39
N GLY A 438 1.99 31.58 -40.70
CA GLY A 438 0.68 32.24 -40.63
C GLY A 438 0.09 32.41 -39.23
N GLN A 439 0.89 32.18 -38.17
CA GLN A 439 0.43 32.27 -36.77
C GLN A 439 0.65 33.65 -36.14
N ASP A 440 1.36 34.55 -36.82
CA ASP A 440 1.72 35.86 -36.30
C ASP A 440 0.57 36.85 -36.47
N LYS A 441 0.18 37.54 -35.39
CA LYS A 441 -0.81 38.63 -35.42
C LYS A 441 -0.17 39.94 -35.00
N TYR A 442 -0.45 40.99 -35.78
CA TYR A 442 0.11 42.31 -35.60
C TYR A 442 -0.96 43.27 -35.07
N LEU A 443 -0.72 43.87 -33.91
CA LEU A 443 -1.54 44.96 -33.41
C LEU A 443 -1.19 46.24 -34.18
N THR A 444 -2.13 46.73 -34.98
CA THR A 444 -1.89 47.72 -36.04
C THR A 444 -1.81 49.14 -35.49
N ASN A 445 -0.59 49.62 -35.25
CA ASN A 445 -0.25 51.04 -35.42
C ASN A 445 1.00 51.23 -36.30
N ARG A 446 1.39 50.19 -37.06
CA ARG A 446 2.40 50.23 -38.12
C ARG A 446 1.77 49.98 -39.48
N THR A 447 2.21 50.80 -40.43
CA THR A 447 2.14 50.61 -41.89
C THR A 447 3.21 49.65 -42.41
N GLN A 448 3.93 48.93 -41.53
CA GLN A 448 4.91 47.93 -41.95
C GLN A 448 4.19 46.66 -42.40
N THR A 449 4.01 46.57 -43.71
CA THR A 449 3.52 45.39 -44.43
C THR A 449 4.67 44.52 -44.94
N THR A 450 5.92 44.95 -44.76
CA THR A 450 7.12 44.26 -45.23
C THR A 450 7.98 43.81 -44.04
N TRP A 451 7.93 42.52 -43.75
CA TRP A 451 8.89 41.82 -42.91
C TRP A 451 9.55 40.72 -43.74
N SER A 452 10.80 40.41 -43.43
CA SER A 452 11.55 39.35 -44.09
C SER A 452 12.25 38.53 -43.04
N VAL A 453 12.08 37.22 -43.09
CA VAL A 453 12.85 36.28 -42.27
C VAL A 453 14.22 36.10 -42.93
N ALA A 454 15.31 36.32 -42.20
CA ALA A 454 16.63 35.98 -42.70
C ALA A 454 16.80 34.45 -42.79
N SER A 455 17.45 33.95 -43.84
CA SER A 455 17.96 32.57 -43.83
C SER A 455 19.13 32.48 -42.87
N GLY A 456 19.31 31.33 -42.24
CA GLY A 456 20.40 31.10 -41.28
C GLY A 456 19.98 30.26 -40.08
N THR A 457 20.92 30.10 -39.16
CA THR A 457 20.76 29.31 -37.95
C THR A 457 20.47 30.22 -36.76
N PHE A 458 19.36 29.97 -36.09
CA PHE A 458 18.86 30.73 -34.96
C PHE A 458 18.88 29.88 -33.70
N ASN A 459 19.39 30.46 -32.62
CA ASN A 459 19.44 29.83 -31.31
C ASN A 459 18.36 30.46 -30.42
N PHE A 460 17.58 29.62 -29.74
CA PHE A 460 16.52 30.07 -28.85
C PHE A 460 16.39 29.15 -27.65
N ARG A 461 15.74 29.63 -26.59
CA ARG A 461 15.51 28.86 -25.37
C ARG A 461 14.00 28.74 -25.14
N PRO A 462 13.36 27.62 -25.52
CA PRO A 462 11.96 27.39 -25.23
C PRO A 462 11.86 26.91 -23.77
N GLY A 463 12.06 27.80 -22.81
CA GLY A 463 12.00 27.46 -21.38
C GLY A 463 10.89 28.22 -20.66
N LEU A 464 10.74 27.94 -19.36
CA LEU A 464 9.98 28.79 -18.44
C LEU A 464 10.64 30.17 -18.21
N TYR A 465 11.80 30.41 -18.85
CA TYR A 465 12.49 31.69 -18.98
C TYR A 465 13.05 31.87 -20.38
N PHE A 466 13.02 33.11 -20.86
CA PHE A 466 13.73 33.56 -22.04
C PHE A 466 14.55 34.80 -21.72
N SER A 467 15.82 34.81 -22.11
CA SER A 467 16.69 35.98 -21.94
C SER A 467 17.29 36.36 -23.30
N LEU A 468 17.04 37.60 -23.70
CA LEU A 468 17.61 38.21 -24.91
C LEU A 468 19.10 38.55 -24.78
N MET A 469 19.75 38.22 -23.65
CA MET A 469 21.13 38.64 -23.38
C MET A 469 22.21 37.89 -24.19
N THR A 470 21.86 36.94 -25.05
CA THR A 470 22.84 36.35 -25.96
C THR A 470 23.02 37.29 -27.16
N PRO A 471 24.22 37.84 -27.43
CA PRO A 471 24.47 38.61 -28.65
C PRO A 471 24.11 37.76 -29.87
N GLY A 472 23.13 38.18 -30.67
CA GLY A 472 22.63 37.44 -31.83
C GLY A 472 21.43 36.52 -31.60
N ALA A 473 20.90 36.40 -30.37
CA ALA A 473 19.64 35.68 -30.10
C ALA A 473 18.41 36.56 -30.36
N THR A 474 18.27 37.07 -31.59
CA THR A 474 17.02 37.71 -32.02
C THR A 474 16.07 36.63 -32.51
N PHE A 475 15.04 36.32 -31.72
CA PHE A 475 13.96 35.40 -32.10
C PHE A 475 13.09 35.98 -33.24
N PHE A 476 13.22 37.28 -33.55
CA PHE A 476 12.64 37.87 -34.74
C PHE A 476 13.68 37.85 -35.87
N PRO A 477 13.76 36.77 -36.68
CA PRO A 477 14.44 36.88 -37.96
C PRO A 477 13.77 37.93 -38.86
N GLU A 478 12.56 38.36 -38.49
CA GLU A 478 11.62 39.27 -39.15
C GLU A 478 12.00 40.75 -39.11
N TYR A 479 13.04 41.16 -38.36
CA TYR A 479 13.36 42.57 -38.15
C TYR A 479 14.85 42.91 -38.28
N VAL A 480 15.26 43.31 -39.48
CA VAL A 480 16.52 44.02 -39.71
C VAL A 480 16.17 45.40 -40.26
N THR A 481 16.44 46.47 -39.50
CA THR A 481 16.51 47.80 -40.10
C THR A 481 17.71 47.82 -41.04
N GLN A 482 17.56 48.40 -42.24
CA GLN A 482 18.60 48.56 -43.26
C GLN A 482 20.01 48.73 -42.65
N ALA A 483 20.95 47.91 -43.11
CA ALA A 483 22.36 48.04 -42.75
C ALA A 483 22.86 49.48 -43.01
N GLY A 484 23.38 50.16 -41.98
CA GLY A 484 24.03 51.47 -42.13
C GLY A 484 23.56 52.58 -41.19
N VAL A 485 22.58 52.37 -40.32
CA VAL A 485 22.17 53.37 -39.31
C VAL A 485 22.80 53.01 -37.95
N GLY A 486 23.65 53.91 -37.44
CA GLY A 486 24.32 53.75 -36.14
C GLY A 486 23.31 53.57 -35.00
N TRP A 487 23.57 52.56 -34.16
CA TRP A 487 22.63 51.90 -33.25
C TRP A 487 21.38 51.37 -33.98
N PRO A 488 21.13 50.06 -33.99
CA PRO A 488 19.84 49.57 -34.47
C PRO A 488 18.80 50.31 -33.64
N THR A 489 17.90 51.05 -34.29
CA THR A 489 16.65 51.45 -33.65
C THR A 489 15.85 50.16 -33.47
N ASN A 490 16.32 49.33 -32.54
CA ASN A 490 15.56 48.32 -31.88
C ASN A 490 14.26 49.00 -31.50
N ASP A 491 13.14 48.40 -31.90
CA ASP A 491 11.90 48.82 -31.29
C ASP A 491 12.14 48.72 -29.78
N TYR A 492 12.13 49.86 -29.10
CA TYR A 492 12.45 49.95 -27.67
C TYR A 492 11.56 48.95 -26.90
N ALA A 493 10.36 48.72 -27.44
CA ALA A 493 9.42 47.66 -27.11
C ALA A 493 9.99 46.23 -27.22
N VAL A 494 10.71 45.82 -28.26
CA VAL A 494 11.17 44.43 -28.42
C VAL A 494 12.25 44.07 -27.40
N THR A 495 13.16 45.00 -27.12
CA THR A 495 14.26 44.78 -26.15
C THR A 495 13.85 44.96 -24.69
N HIS A 496 12.88 45.84 -24.39
CA HIS A 496 12.42 46.08 -23.02
C HIS A 496 11.15 45.29 -22.67
N ASN A 497 10.26 45.00 -23.62
CA ASN A 497 8.98 44.32 -23.32
C ASN A 497 9.13 42.82 -23.10
N GLN A 498 10.12 42.18 -23.72
CA GLN A 498 10.32 40.73 -23.60
C GLN A 498 11.36 40.34 -22.54
N ASN A 499 11.82 41.32 -21.76
CA ASN A 499 12.84 41.05 -20.78
C ASN A 499 12.24 40.24 -19.62
N CYS A 500 12.81 39.07 -19.36
CA CYS A 500 12.50 38.19 -18.23
C CYS A 500 13.75 37.97 -17.36
N SER A 501 14.71 38.90 -17.43
CA SER A 501 15.99 38.91 -16.72
C SER A 501 15.84 39.40 -15.28
N THR A 502 16.72 38.91 -14.40
CA THR A 502 16.89 39.36 -13.00
C THR A 502 18.15 40.22 -12.82
N THR A 503 18.67 40.78 -13.92
CA THR A 503 19.78 41.74 -13.89
C THR A 503 19.35 43.12 -13.36
N ALA A 504 20.28 43.85 -12.77
CA ALA A 504 20.04 45.23 -12.32
C ALA A 504 19.53 46.11 -13.48
N GLY A 505 18.44 46.84 -13.26
CA GLY A 505 17.83 47.70 -14.27
C GLY A 505 17.04 46.96 -15.36
N SER A 506 16.84 45.64 -15.23
CA SER A 506 15.87 44.90 -16.03
C SER A 506 14.46 45.42 -15.78
N TYR A 507 13.59 45.43 -16.80
CA TYR A 507 12.22 45.95 -16.74
C TYR A 507 11.14 44.85 -16.71
N GLY A 508 11.53 43.56 -16.74
CA GLY A 508 10.60 42.44 -16.60
C GLY A 508 11.24 41.22 -15.92
N TYR A 509 10.48 40.63 -14.99
CA TYR A 509 10.98 39.66 -14.01
C TYR A 509 10.03 38.46 -13.96
N GLY A 510 10.55 37.25 -14.16
CA GLY A 510 9.74 36.04 -14.13
C GLY A 510 9.32 35.63 -12.72
N THR A 511 8.09 35.14 -12.59
CA THR A 511 7.53 34.69 -11.31
C THR A 511 7.77 33.21 -11.02
N TYR A 512 8.14 32.40 -12.02
CA TYR A 512 8.51 31.01 -11.75
C TYR A 512 9.85 30.92 -11.01
N TYR A 513 9.89 30.39 -9.79
CA TYR A 513 11.14 30.26 -9.05
C TYR A 513 12.09 29.20 -9.64
N PHE A 514 13.36 29.58 -9.75
CA PHE A 514 14.49 28.70 -10.05
C PHE A 514 15.56 28.82 -8.96
N PRO A 515 16.32 27.75 -8.67
CA PRO A 515 17.50 27.82 -7.81
C PRO A 515 18.51 28.85 -8.34
N ASP A 516 19.26 29.51 -7.45
CA ASP A 516 20.20 30.58 -7.82
C ASP A 516 21.24 30.16 -8.87
N ALA A 517 21.73 28.92 -8.84
CA ALA A 517 22.66 28.42 -9.85
C ALA A 517 22.07 28.48 -11.27
N VAL A 518 20.79 28.11 -11.39
CA VAL A 518 20.02 28.16 -12.64
C VAL A 518 19.67 29.62 -12.97
N ALA A 519 19.19 30.39 -12.00
CA ALA A 519 18.85 31.80 -12.21
C ALA A 519 20.06 32.62 -12.72
N MET A 520 21.26 32.41 -12.17
CA MET A 520 22.49 33.08 -12.64
C MET A 520 22.84 32.72 -14.08
N GLN A 521 22.64 31.46 -14.49
CA GLN A 521 22.96 30.98 -15.83
C GLN A 521 21.98 31.49 -16.89
N TYR A 522 20.69 31.59 -16.55
CA TYR A 522 19.63 31.82 -17.54
C TYR A 522 18.98 33.21 -17.45
N THR A 523 19.02 33.85 -16.29
CA THR A 523 18.39 35.16 -16.04
C THR A 523 19.38 36.25 -15.62
N GLY A 524 20.65 35.91 -15.39
CA GLY A 524 21.73 36.88 -15.15
C GLY A 524 21.73 37.53 -13.76
N GLY A 525 20.95 37.03 -12.81
CA GLY A 525 20.86 37.55 -11.46
C GLY A 525 20.37 36.51 -10.44
N ARG A 526 20.53 36.85 -9.15
CA ARG A 526 20.06 36.03 -8.02
C ARG A 526 18.57 36.30 -7.76
N ARG A 527 17.86 35.30 -7.22
CA ARG A 527 16.47 35.48 -6.77
C ARG A 527 16.45 36.15 -5.41
N PHE A 528 15.60 37.15 -5.24
CA PHE A 528 15.44 37.81 -3.95
C PHE A 528 14.35 37.16 -3.09
N PHE A 529 13.29 36.67 -3.74
CA PHE A 529 12.15 36.04 -3.07
C PHE A 529 12.31 34.52 -3.00
N THR A 530 11.76 33.93 -1.94
CA THR A 530 11.72 32.48 -1.76
C THR A 530 10.77 31.83 -2.77
N GLN A 531 10.93 30.52 -3.00
CA GLN A 531 10.00 29.78 -3.84
C GLN A 531 8.55 29.93 -3.40
N ASP A 532 8.27 29.85 -2.10
CA ASP A 532 6.92 29.97 -1.53
C ASP A 532 6.28 31.34 -1.85
N GLN A 533 7.06 32.42 -1.74
CA GLN A 533 6.63 33.78 -2.10
C GLN A 533 6.38 33.93 -3.60
N MET A 534 7.02 33.10 -4.42
CA MET A 534 6.89 33.12 -5.86
C MET A 534 5.72 32.26 -6.37
N ASP A 535 5.52 31.08 -5.77
CA ASP A 535 4.53 30.10 -6.18
C ASP A 535 3.08 30.63 -6.03
N VAL A 536 2.86 31.58 -5.12
CA VAL A 536 1.54 32.21 -4.94
C VAL A 536 1.20 33.26 -6.00
N LYS A 537 2.17 33.77 -6.76
CA LYS A 537 1.98 34.86 -7.73
C LYS A 537 1.44 34.36 -9.05
N SER A 538 0.79 35.26 -9.79
CA SER A 538 0.47 35.02 -11.20
C SER A 538 1.72 34.66 -12.00
N ILE A 539 1.62 33.63 -12.83
CA ILE A 539 2.69 33.22 -13.72
C ILE A 539 2.87 34.26 -14.82
N ASN A 540 4.11 34.64 -15.08
CA ASN A 540 4.50 35.44 -16.24
C ASN A 540 5.77 34.87 -16.88
N CYS A 541 6.29 35.52 -17.92
CA CYS A 541 7.53 35.09 -18.58
C CYS A 541 7.50 33.65 -19.12
N VAL A 542 6.31 33.18 -19.47
CA VAL A 542 6.07 31.87 -20.10
C VAL A 542 5.44 32.08 -21.47
N SER A 543 5.76 31.21 -22.42
CA SER A 543 5.21 31.31 -23.78
C SER A 543 3.70 31.11 -23.78
N PHE A 544 3.01 31.74 -24.74
CA PHE A 544 1.57 31.51 -24.94
C PHE A 544 1.26 30.03 -25.23
N ALA A 545 2.16 29.33 -25.92
CA ALA A 545 2.09 27.89 -26.09
C ALA A 545 2.18 27.13 -24.75
N MET A 546 3.06 27.55 -23.83
CA MET A 546 3.18 26.95 -22.49
C MET A 546 1.92 27.17 -21.65
N LEU A 547 1.33 28.36 -21.69
CA LEU A 547 0.04 28.65 -21.04
C LEU A 547 -1.08 27.78 -21.61
N THR A 548 -1.07 27.55 -22.93
CA THR A 548 -2.05 26.68 -23.59
C THR A 548 -1.86 25.22 -23.22
N ALA A 549 -0.61 24.75 -23.16
CA ALA A 549 -0.25 23.41 -22.70
C ALA A 549 -0.69 23.17 -21.26
N PHE A 550 -0.44 24.14 -20.38
CA PHE A 550 -0.90 24.12 -18.99
C PHE A 550 -2.42 23.98 -18.91
N CYS A 551 -3.19 24.82 -19.61
CA CYS A 551 -4.65 24.77 -19.53
C CYS A 551 -5.21 23.45 -20.09
N ALA A 552 -4.59 22.88 -21.12
CA ALA A 552 -4.96 21.58 -21.66
C ALA A 552 -4.74 20.46 -20.64
N TRP A 553 -3.59 20.45 -19.97
CA TRP A 553 -3.29 19.51 -18.90
C TRP A 553 -4.23 19.67 -17.69
N ASP A 554 -4.58 20.91 -17.35
CA ASP A 554 -5.43 21.24 -16.21
C ASP A 554 -6.95 21.01 -16.46
N GLY A 555 -7.29 20.35 -17.57
CA GLY A 555 -8.66 19.93 -17.90
C GLY A 555 -9.49 20.95 -18.68
N GLY A 556 -8.87 21.92 -19.34
CA GLY A 556 -9.54 22.97 -20.09
C GLY A 556 -8.78 23.42 -21.34
N GLN A 557 -8.85 24.71 -21.64
CA GLN A 557 -8.06 25.35 -22.69
C GLN A 557 -7.74 26.80 -22.29
N LEU A 558 -6.81 27.44 -23.01
CA LEU A 558 -6.57 28.87 -22.85
C LEU A 558 -7.87 29.64 -23.14
N ALA A 559 -8.16 30.68 -22.35
CA ALA A 559 -9.33 31.52 -22.57
C ALA A 559 -9.39 32.06 -24.01
N THR A 560 -10.58 32.11 -24.60
CA THR A 560 -10.77 32.72 -25.92
C THR A 560 -11.04 34.21 -25.79
N GLN A 561 -10.74 34.95 -26.86
CA GLN A 561 -11.11 36.37 -26.93
C GLN A 561 -12.63 36.53 -26.73
N GLU A 562 -13.44 35.68 -27.35
CA GLU A 562 -14.90 35.79 -27.28
C GLU A 562 -15.42 35.66 -25.84
N VAL A 563 -14.87 34.72 -25.07
CA VAL A 563 -15.23 34.53 -23.65
C VAL A 563 -14.73 35.69 -22.80
N TRP A 564 -13.48 36.11 -23.01
CA TRP A 564 -12.87 37.21 -22.26
C TRP A 564 -13.60 38.54 -22.51
N ASP A 565 -13.94 38.84 -23.77
CA ASP A 565 -14.71 40.02 -24.17
C ASP A 565 -16.15 39.94 -23.63
N THR A 566 -16.74 38.75 -23.56
CA THR A 566 -18.08 38.58 -22.97
C THR A 566 -18.09 38.95 -21.49
N VAL A 567 -17.09 38.50 -20.73
CA VAL A 567 -16.96 38.81 -19.28
C VAL A 567 -16.61 40.28 -19.06
N SER A 568 -15.63 40.81 -19.78
CA SER A 568 -15.19 42.22 -19.66
C SER A 568 -16.16 43.24 -20.28
N GLY A 569 -17.18 42.78 -21.01
CA GLY A 569 -18.10 43.65 -21.74
C GLY A 569 -17.39 44.39 -22.88
N ASN A 570 -16.52 43.68 -23.59
CA ASN A 570 -15.61 44.22 -24.59
C ASN A 570 -14.77 45.39 -24.02
N GLY A 571 -14.25 45.20 -22.80
CA GLY A 571 -13.48 46.19 -22.06
C GLY A 571 -14.29 47.25 -21.29
N SER A 572 -15.59 47.43 -21.58
CA SER A 572 -16.41 48.45 -20.90
C SER A 572 -16.52 48.27 -19.39
N ARG A 573 -16.40 47.03 -18.88
CA ARG A 573 -16.48 46.71 -17.44
C ARG A 573 -15.13 46.80 -16.73
N LEU A 574 -14.04 46.99 -17.46
CA LEU A 574 -12.71 47.12 -16.86
C LEU A 574 -12.51 48.50 -16.22
N GLY A 575 -13.26 49.51 -16.67
CA GLY A 575 -13.05 50.89 -16.25
C GLY A 575 -11.71 51.45 -16.74
N GLY A 576 -11.16 52.41 -16.00
CA GLY A 576 -9.83 52.94 -16.28
C GLY A 576 -8.72 51.99 -15.83
N ALA A 577 -7.54 52.11 -16.45
CA ALA A 577 -6.36 51.37 -16.00
C ALA A 577 -6.09 51.63 -14.49
N PRO A 578 -5.62 50.62 -13.74
CA PRO A 578 -5.36 50.77 -12.32
C PRO A 578 -4.37 51.89 -12.03
N SER A 579 -4.79 52.85 -11.23
CA SER A 579 -3.98 53.99 -10.80
C SER A 579 -4.40 54.48 -9.41
N CYS A 580 -3.53 55.25 -8.76
CA CYS A 580 -3.83 55.90 -7.49
C CYS A 580 -4.98 56.93 -7.60
N ALA A 581 -5.19 57.50 -8.79
CA ALA A 581 -6.23 58.49 -9.05
C ALA A 581 -7.63 57.87 -9.26
N ASN A 582 -7.70 56.62 -9.73
CA ASN A 582 -8.96 55.94 -10.04
C ASN A 582 -9.47 55.03 -8.90
N GLY A 583 -8.93 55.18 -7.68
CA GLY A 583 -9.50 54.56 -6.47
C GLY A 583 -9.25 53.06 -6.29
N ILE A 584 -8.52 52.38 -7.17
CA ILE A 584 -8.20 50.94 -7.03
C ILE A 584 -7.27 50.66 -5.81
N ASN A 585 -6.76 51.72 -5.15
CA ASN A 585 -5.75 51.64 -4.08
C ASN A 585 -6.11 52.25 -2.72
N ALA A 586 -7.29 52.85 -2.51
CA ALA A 586 -7.41 53.86 -1.44
C ALA A 586 -7.57 53.37 0.03
N GLY A 587 -7.43 52.08 0.38
CA GLY A 587 -7.54 51.75 1.81
C GLY A 587 -7.42 50.33 2.36
N ALA A 588 -6.97 49.31 1.60
CA ALA A 588 -7.04 47.92 2.08
C ALA A 588 -5.68 47.22 2.37
N ASP A 589 -4.56 47.73 1.85
CA ASP A 589 -3.26 47.07 1.95
C ASP A 589 -2.12 48.08 2.19
N GLY A 590 -1.39 47.89 3.29
CA GLY A 590 -0.28 48.77 3.72
C GLY A 590 1.03 48.59 2.95
N SER A 591 1.15 47.58 2.07
CA SER A 591 2.32 47.41 1.20
C SER A 591 2.22 48.20 -0.11
N ASN A 592 1.02 48.64 -0.49
CA ASN A 592 0.79 49.41 -1.71
C ASN A 592 1.19 50.88 -1.50
N ARG A 593 2.21 51.34 -2.25
CA ARG A 593 2.66 52.74 -2.23
C ARG A 593 2.26 53.45 -3.52
N CYS A 594 1.72 54.66 -3.39
CA CYS A 594 1.77 55.64 -4.46
C CYS A 594 3.18 56.28 -4.38
N ASP A 595 4.07 55.90 -5.29
CA ASP A 595 5.41 56.51 -5.32
C ASP A 595 5.29 57.95 -5.85
N GLY A 596 5.71 58.91 -5.02
CA GLY A 596 5.75 60.33 -5.34
C GLY A 596 6.74 60.68 -6.46
N LEU A 597 7.62 59.74 -6.84
CA LEU A 597 8.46 59.87 -8.03
C LEU A 597 7.67 59.38 -9.25
N GLN A 598 7.06 60.32 -9.98
CA GLN A 598 6.36 60.16 -11.27
C GLN A 598 4.86 59.83 -11.24
N GLY A 599 4.19 59.77 -10.08
CA GLY A 599 2.73 59.63 -10.02
C GLY A 599 2.19 58.28 -10.53
N ARG A 600 3.00 57.21 -10.46
CA ARG A 600 2.66 55.86 -10.91
C ARG A 600 2.28 54.98 -9.72
N ALA A 601 1.23 54.17 -9.86
CA ALA A 601 0.70 53.32 -8.81
C ALA A 601 1.34 51.92 -8.81
N LEU A 602 1.83 51.45 -7.66
CA LEU A 602 2.27 50.07 -7.44
C LEU A 602 1.13 49.25 -6.79
N VAL A 603 0.05 49.01 -7.57
CA VAL A 603 -1.22 48.40 -7.12
C VAL A 603 -1.07 46.91 -6.74
N TYR A 604 -0.19 46.20 -7.42
CA TYR A 604 -0.01 44.74 -7.33
C TYR A 604 1.30 44.34 -6.63
N TYR A 605 1.79 45.21 -5.74
CA TYR A 605 3.12 45.08 -5.16
C TYR A 605 3.14 44.20 -3.91
N TYR A 606 3.70 43.00 -4.06
CA TYR A 606 3.80 41.96 -3.04
C TYR A 606 4.94 40.98 -3.31
N PRO A 607 5.62 40.42 -2.30
CA PRO A 607 5.85 41.07 -1.03
C PRO A 607 6.79 42.27 -1.26
N PRO A 608 6.94 43.19 -0.29
CA PRO A 608 7.88 44.29 -0.42
C PRO A 608 9.30 43.83 -0.77
N ASP A 609 9.89 44.43 -1.80
CA ASP A 609 11.26 44.13 -2.28
C ASP A 609 12.36 44.81 -1.45
N GLY A 610 11.99 45.63 -0.46
CA GLY A 610 12.95 46.34 0.39
C GLY A 610 13.82 47.37 -0.35
N GLY A 611 13.41 47.80 -1.55
CA GLY A 611 14.20 48.68 -2.41
C GLY A 611 15.14 47.94 -3.38
N ASN A 612 14.97 46.62 -3.54
CA ASN A 612 15.79 45.82 -4.45
C ASN A 612 15.48 46.16 -5.93
N THR A 613 16.51 46.52 -6.71
CA THR A 613 16.41 46.85 -8.13
C THR A 613 16.76 45.70 -9.10
N TYR A 614 17.14 44.54 -8.56
CA TYR A 614 17.56 43.33 -9.30
C TYR A 614 16.38 42.37 -9.56
N ASP A 615 15.40 42.30 -8.65
CA ASP A 615 14.25 41.39 -8.75
C ASP A 615 12.93 42.14 -8.48
N GLY A 616 12.33 42.66 -9.55
CA GLY A 616 11.05 43.38 -9.49
C GLY A 616 9.83 42.48 -9.66
N SER A 617 9.98 41.17 -9.44
CA SER A 617 8.83 40.24 -9.40
C SER A 617 7.88 40.55 -8.25
N ALA A 618 8.28 41.39 -7.29
CA ALA A 618 7.38 42.01 -6.31
C ALA A 618 6.20 42.74 -6.95
N ARG A 619 6.29 43.19 -8.21
CA ARG A 619 5.21 43.96 -8.86
C ARG A 619 4.07 43.10 -9.40
N ILE A 620 4.21 41.78 -9.32
CA ILE A 620 3.17 40.81 -9.66
C ILE A 620 2.62 40.23 -8.35
N ALA A 621 1.31 40.35 -8.17
CA ALA A 621 0.63 39.90 -6.97
C ALA A 621 0.14 38.44 -7.10
N PRO A 622 -0.14 37.79 -5.96
CA PRO A 622 -1.07 36.68 -5.91
C PRO A 622 -2.42 37.07 -6.52
N PRO A 623 -3.02 36.24 -7.38
CA PRO A 623 -4.33 36.54 -7.96
C PRO A 623 -5.39 36.73 -6.88
N GLY A 624 -6.22 37.75 -7.05
CA GLY A 624 -7.32 38.06 -6.15
C GLY A 624 -6.94 38.93 -4.96
N ARG A 625 -5.65 39.23 -4.78
CA ARG A 625 -5.17 39.99 -3.62
C ARG A 625 -5.82 41.37 -3.51
N VAL A 626 -6.17 42.00 -4.64
CA VAL A 626 -6.75 43.34 -4.72
C VAL A 626 -8.26 43.27 -4.95
N PRO A 627 -9.14 43.47 -3.93
CA PRO A 627 -10.58 43.28 -4.11
C PRO A 627 -11.26 44.25 -5.08
N ALA A 628 -10.70 45.46 -5.21
CA ALA A 628 -11.25 46.51 -6.08
C ALA A 628 -11.14 46.19 -7.58
N ASP A 629 -10.34 45.19 -7.96
CA ASP A 629 -10.14 44.82 -9.35
C ASP A 629 -11.17 43.81 -9.91
N GLU A 630 -12.16 43.46 -9.10
CA GLU A 630 -13.22 42.54 -9.47
C GLU A 630 -14.05 43.07 -10.65
N VAL A 631 -14.29 42.20 -11.63
CA VAL A 631 -15.15 42.40 -12.79
C VAL A 631 -16.37 41.51 -12.66
N ILE A 632 -17.55 42.13 -12.48
CA ILE A 632 -18.82 41.43 -12.32
C ILE A 632 -19.63 41.57 -13.61
N MET A 633 -20.05 40.42 -14.15
CA MET A 633 -20.94 40.33 -15.31
C MET A 633 -22.40 40.17 -14.84
N PRO A 634 -23.38 40.82 -15.51
CA PRO A 634 -24.79 40.59 -15.20
C PRO A 634 -25.16 39.10 -15.27
N GLY A 635 -25.82 38.58 -14.22
CA GLY A 635 -26.24 37.18 -14.13
C GLY A 635 -25.15 36.21 -13.65
N ALA A 636 -23.92 36.66 -13.40
CA ALA A 636 -22.88 35.84 -12.79
C ALA A 636 -23.06 35.79 -11.26
N ALA A 637 -22.75 34.64 -10.66
CA ALA A 637 -22.88 34.44 -9.20
C ALA A 637 -21.83 35.21 -8.39
N GLU A 638 -20.67 35.47 -8.98
CA GLU A 638 -19.53 36.18 -8.41
C GLU A 638 -18.69 36.81 -9.53
N GLY A 639 -17.71 37.65 -9.20
CA GLY A 639 -16.86 38.33 -10.17
C GLY A 639 -15.50 37.66 -10.40
N TRP A 640 -14.91 37.99 -11.54
CA TRP A 640 -13.55 37.60 -11.92
C TRP A 640 -12.54 38.61 -11.38
N ARG A 641 -11.38 38.11 -10.94
CA ARG A 641 -10.34 38.94 -10.32
C ARG A 641 -9.19 39.18 -11.27
N ASP A 642 -8.48 40.29 -11.03
CA ASP A 642 -7.28 40.71 -11.77
C ASP A 642 -7.49 40.98 -13.27
N MET A 643 -8.70 40.88 -13.83
CA MET A 643 -8.93 41.21 -15.25
C MET A 643 -8.62 42.68 -15.60
N LYS A 644 -8.60 43.56 -14.59
CA LYS A 644 -8.24 44.98 -14.72
C LYS A 644 -6.74 45.23 -14.57
N GLY A 645 -5.91 44.28 -14.17
CA GLY A 645 -4.54 44.55 -13.74
C GLY A 645 -3.69 43.30 -13.52
N ASN A 646 -2.62 43.41 -12.72
CA ASN A 646 -1.62 42.36 -12.50
C ASN A 646 -0.84 41.96 -13.76
N VAL A 647 -1.37 41.08 -14.61
CA VAL A 647 -0.77 40.72 -15.91
C VAL A 647 -1.78 40.88 -17.05
N MET A 648 -1.30 41.19 -18.25
CA MET A 648 -2.11 41.02 -19.45
C MET A 648 -2.26 39.54 -19.73
N GLU A 649 -3.42 39.15 -20.25
CA GLU A 649 -3.75 37.74 -20.41
C GLU A 649 -3.68 37.34 -21.88
N ALA A 650 -2.90 36.30 -22.17
CA ALA A 650 -2.92 35.64 -23.46
C ALA A 650 -4.28 34.98 -23.70
N VAL A 651 -4.85 35.17 -24.89
CA VAL A 651 -6.11 34.56 -25.30
C VAL A 651 -6.03 34.02 -26.72
N LEU A 652 -6.84 33.00 -27.01
CA LEU A 652 -6.99 32.42 -28.34
C LEU A 652 -8.04 33.16 -29.17
N LEU A 653 -7.67 33.49 -30.40
CA LEU A 653 -8.57 34.02 -31.42
C LEU A 653 -9.37 32.91 -32.11
N PRO A 654 -10.45 33.24 -32.84
CA PRO A 654 -11.25 32.27 -33.58
C PRO A 654 -10.48 31.41 -34.58
N ASP A 655 -9.42 31.95 -35.16
CA ASP A 655 -8.55 31.30 -36.15
C ASP A 655 -7.38 30.53 -35.52
N ASN A 656 -7.44 30.28 -34.21
CA ASN A 656 -6.40 29.64 -33.41
C ASN A 656 -5.07 30.39 -33.42
N THR A 657 -5.06 31.70 -33.67
CA THR A 657 -3.88 32.52 -33.39
C THR A 657 -3.99 33.18 -32.01
N PHE A 658 -2.92 33.79 -31.54
CA PHE A 658 -2.89 34.42 -30.22
C PHE A 658 -3.12 35.92 -30.29
N THR A 659 -3.69 36.46 -29.22
CA THR A 659 -3.62 37.87 -28.85
C THR A 659 -3.53 37.99 -27.33
N TYR A 660 -3.59 39.19 -26.78
CA TYR A 660 -3.67 39.42 -25.35
C TYR A 660 -4.70 40.50 -25.00
N LYS A 661 -5.19 40.49 -23.76
CA LYS A 661 -6.23 41.38 -23.24
C LYS A 661 -5.89 41.87 -21.83
N GLY A 662 -6.66 42.85 -21.34
CA GLY A 662 -6.50 43.41 -20.00
C GLY A 662 -5.40 44.48 -19.89
N TYR A 663 -5.07 44.85 -18.66
CA TYR A 663 -3.97 45.77 -18.33
C TYR A 663 -2.92 45.00 -17.51
N GLY A 664 -1.63 45.17 -17.80
CA GLY A 664 -0.55 44.47 -17.08
C GLY A 664 0.42 45.44 -16.41
N HIS A 665 0.84 45.12 -15.19
CA HIS A 665 1.82 45.90 -14.41
C HIS A 665 3.23 45.31 -14.53
N GLY A 666 3.72 45.17 -15.76
CA GLY A 666 5.16 45.08 -16.00
C GLY A 666 5.74 46.47 -16.14
N TRP A 667 6.96 46.70 -15.65
CA TRP A 667 7.75 47.89 -16.03
C TRP A 667 8.15 47.86 -17.52
N SER A 668 7.74 46.82 -18.25
CA SER A 668 7.71 46.78 -19.70
C SER A 668 6.77 47.85 -20.23
N SER A 669 7.25 48.63 -21.18
CA SER A 669 6.57 49.75 -21.81
C SER A 669 5.37 49.35 -22.71
N VAL A 670 4.65 48.27 -22.36
CA VAL A 670 3.54 47.72 -23.14
C VAL A 670 2.35 48.68 -23.19
N THR A 671 2.14 49.51 -22.17
CA THR A 671 1.12 50.57 -22.18
C THR A 671 1.47 51.76 -23.10
N HIS A 672 2.72 51.87 -23.56
CA HIS A 672 3.18 52.99 -24.39
C HIS A 672 3.54 52.61 -25.83
N HIS A 673 3.69 51.32 -26.16
CA HIS A 673 4.00 50.88 -27.52
C HIS A 673 2.86 50.07 -28.15
N ARG A 674 2.08 50.75 -28.99
CA ARG A 674 0.89 50.23 -29.70
C ARG A 674 1.18 49.23 -30.83
N ASN A 675 2.39 48.65 -30.89
CA ASN A 675 2.85 47.79 -31.99
C ASN A 675 3.47 46.51 -31.42
N GLN A 676 2.76 45.37 -31.53
CA GLN A 676 3.28 44.08 -31.06
C GLN A 676 2.83 42.92 -31.94
N ILE A 677 3.67 41.89 -32.00
CA ILE A 677 3.41 40.61 -32.68
C ILE A 677 3.06 39.57 -31.62
N SER A 678 1.87 39.01 -31.68
CA SER A 678 1.48 37.86 -30.85
C SER A 678 1.70 36.56 -31.63
N THR A 679 2.50 35.68 -31.03
CA THR A 679 2.96 34.41 -31.62
C THR A 679 2.92 33.33 -30.53
N PRO A 680 2.98 32.03 -30.87
CA PRO A 680 3.00 30.96 -29.87
C PRO A 680 4.19 31.06 -28.89
N ARG A 681 5.30 31.68 -29.32
CA ARG A 681 6.50 31.89 -28.50
C ARG A 681 6.48 33.17 -27.66
N MET A 682 5.48 34.03 -27.85
CA MET A 682 5.42 35.32 -27.18
C MET A 682 5.40 35.12 -25.67
N MET A 683 6.29 35.84 -24.98
CA MET A 683 6.37 35.87 -23.53
C MET A 683 6.96 37.21 -23.08
N ALA A 684 6.56 37.66 -21.90
CA ALA A 684 7.05 38.88 -21.27
C ALA A 684 6.79 38.84 -19.78
N GLY A 685 7.49 39.70 -19.04
CA GLY A 685 7.17 39.96 -17.63
C GLY A 685 5.78 40.54 -17.39
N ALA A 686 5.06 40.97 -18.43
CA ALA A 686 3.71 41.50 -18.31
C ALA A 686 2.61 40.56 -18.81
N PHE A 687 2.94 39.38 -19.35
CA PHE A 687 1.93 38.44 -19.85
C PHE A 687 1.79 37.22 -18.94
N GLY A 688 0.57 36.88 -18.59
CA GLY A 688 0.14 35.60 -18.07
C GLY A 688 -1.10 35.13 -18.82
N ALA A 689 -1.97 34.36 -18.17
CA ALA A 689 -3.29 34.01 -18.69
C ALA A 689 -4.17 33.39 -17.61
N ARG A 690 -5.41 33.10 -18.00
CA ARG A 690 -6.35 32.23 -17.29
C ARG A 690 -6.90 31.15 -18.23
N CYS A 691 -7.36 30.05 -17.65
CA CYS A 691 -7.98 28.96 -18.41
C CYS A 691 -9.50 29.11 -18.47
N MET A 692 -10.10 28.43 -19.43
CA MET A 692 -11.54 28.20 -19.52
C MET A 692 -11.85 26.71 -19.65
N ARG A 693 -13.07 26.33 -19.30
CA ARG A 693 -13.53 24.94 -19.25
C ARG A 693 -14.92 24.78 -19.85
N PHE A 694 -15.20 23.59 -20.34
CA PHE A 694 -16.51 23.17 -20.83
C PHE A 694 -17.04 22.08 -19.89
N LYS A 695 -18.19 22.32 -19.25
CA LYS A 695 -18.84 21.34 -18.37
C LYS A 695 -20.12 20.83 -19.05
#